data_AF-A0A832VC05-F1
#
_entry.id   AF-A0A832VC05-F1
#
_cell.length_a   1.000
_cell.length_b   1.000
_cell.length_c   1.000
_cell.angle_alpha   90.00
_cell.angle_beta   90.00
_cell.angle_gamma   90.00
#
_symmetry.space_group_name_H-M   'P 1'
#
loop_
_entity.id
_entity.type
_entity.pdbx_description
1 polymer ?
#
loop_
_entity_poly.entity_id
_entity_poly.type
_entity_poly.pdbx_seq_one_letter_code
_entity_poly.pdbx_strand_id
1 'polypeptide(L)'
;MRRAILLVLVLALGSMPIVQANGGVIESVEISGDDEFGPGQISFNMTLSSTVTELVNWTADLKDLEGETIDFESGSILVESNSVNVSGQLGDAPLGLSNLSIFLENGENWYTVIHRLRPLDISLGQMVITPVNQDGSDANATMRDGDFARIDIPVINDGDLNWSGNLTLSIIDGESSQQVVVIDADSSVVMNFQTGPFSEGIYNFEAVLDAVGDMDSSDENTSIELAVGPPPLPILSLNLTRNFQPVSGQEMSWNLSAQNTGEVSFTGNITCMFGDLVALDIETDISIGQSVFFEPSVIAFKDSLVCNSSQQRVMNDARISDFLDIESALFIGAGHNTPTLLGGPWHEGDTITLSLLIRNEGDMAGNSSLNALKDDDVIAGESLFLNKDKAGEITLELSWSQAGNYSLPWYVNGQGSVDSNLSGNLSIPVLKAQVLKLDISNIDIINGETIIDWEIDLSAGKSRSLALELGKEKDGQRFAIISFERDILSGITSGTTNLGQLDGQGVYFSGLVSDWVIGFGSDIDNEMLLPDNEPEPVITISPTTQPVIPTAGEKVTLFYSLSNDGTGDIPSGTIVFKTSDGSVLATVESDIIQSASEKSIVITWPEGDTVKIVANWYAGDSQTTTSVSISSTVKVIETDNFSIPWGGILGGLGVGIGLILIIRIRNGPTKERKKKPKPKKTTSDKVEVACPNCDRRLNVPSSYNGKVGCPECETKFDVVAEEEAEPEPDLEPDQPQELWSASDNDILACPQCTRKLKVPFDKRPAKARCPACETIFEARTD
;
A
#
# COMPACT_ATOMS: atom_id res chain seq x y z
N MET A 1 44.24 56.23 -114.74
CA MET A 1 45.04 55.07 -114.27
C MET A 1 44.69 54.85 -112.79
N ARG A 2 44.46 53.65 -112.23
CA ARG A 2 44.62 52.27 -112.74
C ARG A 2 43.30 51.49 -112.93
N ARG A 3 42.13 52.13 -113.04
CA ARG A 3 40.90 51.49 -113.60
C ARG A 3 41.12 50.81 -114.97
N ALA A 4 42.17 51.21 -115.70
CA ALA A 4 42.65 50.57 -116.93
C ALA A 4 43.35 49.21 -116.72
N ILE A 5 43.87 48.88 -115.53
CA ILE A 5 44.50 47.56 -115.28
C ILE A 5 43.44 46.49 -115.10
N LEU A 6 42.35 46.80 -114.38
CA LEU A 6 41.21 45.88 -114.25
C LEU A 6 40.60 45.56 -115.63
N LEU A 7 40.48 46.59 -116.50
CA LEU A 7 39.96 46.41 -117.86
C LEU A 7 40.86 45.54 -118.74
N VAL A 8 42.20 45.63 -118.58
CA VAL A 8 43.15 44.78 -119.30
C VAL A 8 43.10 43.33 -118.80
N LEU A 9 42.90 43.10 -117.49
CA LEU A 9 42.71 41.75 -116.97
C LEU A 9 41.39 41.12 -117.46
N VAL A 10 40.31 41.89 -117.49
CA VAL A 10 38.99 41.41 -117.96
C VAL A 10 38.99 41.14 -119.48
N LEU A 11 39.70 41.94 -120.30
CA LEU A 11 39.84 41.61 -121.73
C LEU A 11 40.80 40.43 -121.98
N ALA A 12 41.76 40.15 -121.09
CA ALA A 12 42.65 38.97 -121.23
C ALA A 12 41.95 37.63 -120.96
N LEU A 13 40.83 37.63 -120.24
CA LEU A 13 39.99 36.44 -120.01
C LEU A 13 39.10 36.10 -121.22
N GLY A 14 38.92 37.03 -122.17
CA GLY A 14 38.13 36.82 -123.39
C GLY A 14 38.82 36.00 -124.49
N SER A 15 40.02 35.46 -124.24
CA SER A 15 40.80 34.71 -125.23
C SER A 15 41.49 33.46 -124.66
N MET A 16 40.83 32.77 -123.73
CA MET A 16 41.14 31.35 -123.47
C MET A 16 40.37 30.49 -124.48
N PRO A 17 40.96 29.42 -125.05
CA PRO A 17 40.21 28.46 -125.83
C PRO A 17 39.22 27.75 -124.89
N ILE A 18 37.95 27.65 -125.30
CA ILE A 18 37.03 26.70 -124.68
C ILE A 18 37.52 25.31 -125.08
N VAL A 19 38.28 24.68 -124.20
CA VAL A 19 38.55 23.24 -124.29
C VAL A 19 37.23 22.56 -123.96
N GLN A 20 36.57 22.00 -124.98
CA GLN A 20 35.57 20.99 -124.73
C GLN A 20 36.29 19.81 -124.11
N ALA A 21 36.02 19.52 -122.83
CA ALA A 21 36.32 18.22 -122.26
C ALA A 21 35.44 17.19 -123.00
N ASN A 22 36.07 16.26 -123.71
CA ASN A 22 35.41 15.01 -124.08
C ASN A 22 35.59 14.07 -122.88
N GLY A 23 34.58 14.05 -122.03
CA GLY A 23 34.51 13.31 -120.79
C GLY A 23 33.23 13.71 -120.06
N GLY A 24 32.63 12.75 -119.36
CA GLY A 24 31.35 12.96 -118.66
C GLY A 24 31.41 14.07 -117.61
N VAL A 25 30.32 14.81 -117.49
CA VAL A 25 30.09 15.82 -116.46
C VAL A 25 29.10 15.26 -115.44
N ILE A 26 29.45 15.37 -114.16
CA ILE A 26 28.55 15.03 -113.05
C ILE A 26 27.49 16.13 -112.95
N GLU A 27 26.24 15.80 -113.28
CA GLU A 27 25.11 16.74 -113.26
C GLU A 27 24.51 16.87 -111.84
N SER A 28 24.48 15.77 -111.09
CA SER A 28 24.10 15.71 -109.68
C SER A 28 24.68 14.48 -108.99
N VAL A 29 24.83 14.54 -107.66
CA VAL A 29 25.09 13.39 -106.79
C VAL A 29 24.09 13.43 -105.64
N GLU A 30 23.35 12.36 -105.45
CA GLU A 30 22.55 12.08 -104.24
C GLU A 30 23.31 11.05 -103.40
N ILE A 31 23.24 11.16 -102.07
CA ILE A 31 23.86 10.22 -101.12
C ILE A 31 22.79 9.72 -100.14
N SER A 32 22.89 8.45 -99.77
CA SER A 32 22.28 7.88 -98.57
C SER A 32 23.40 7.41 -97.66
N GLY A 33 23.27 7.61 -96.35
CA GLY A 33 24.34 7.41 -95.39
C GLY A 33 24.91 8.71 -94.78
N ASP A 34 24.43 9.88 -95.20
CA ASP A 34 24.89 11.20 -94.71
C ASP A 34 23.89 11.83 -93.73
N ASP A 35 24.38 12.54 -92.71
CA ASP A 35 23.65 12.98 -91.50
C ASP A 35 22.82 11.85 -90.82
N GLU A 36 23.31 10.62 -90.90
CA GLU A 36 22.69 9.41 -90.33
C GLU A 36 23.39 8.94 -89.04
N PHE A 37 22.64 8.24 -88.16
CA PHE A 37 23.11 7.78 -86.85
C PHE A 37 24.06 6.58 -86.91
N GLY A 38 25.09 6.59 -86.05
CA GLY A 38 25.99 5.44 -85.90
C GLY A 38 26.95 5.26 -87.09
N PRO A 39 27.96 4.38 -87.00
CA PRO A 39 28.71 3.98 -88.18
C PRO A 39 27.80 3.21 -89.15
N GLY A 40 27.96 3.39 -90.46
CA GLY A 40 27.08 2.74 -91.42
C GLY A 40 27.36 3.03 -92.90
N GLN A 41 26.79 2.17 -93.75
CA GLN A 41 27.11 2.06 -95.17
C GLN A 41 26.79 3.33 -95.97
N ILE A 42 27.77 3.87 -96.68
CA ILE A 42 27.57 5.00 -97.61
C ILE A 42 27.21 4.48 -99.00
N SER A 43 26.18 5.06 -99.61
CA SER A 43 25.82 4.79 -101.00
C SER A 43 25.53 6.09 -101.75
N PHE A 44 25.90 6.14 -103.02
CA PHE A 44 25.72 7.32 -103.86
C PHE A 44 24.96 6.97 -105.14
N ASN A 45 24.21 7.93 -105.66
CA ASN A 45 23.50 7.88 -106.93
C ASN A 45 23.86 9.16 -107.70
N MET A 46 24.78 9.05 -108.66
CA MET A 46 25.23 10.18 -109.47
C MET A 46 24.63 10.15 -110.88
N THR A 47 24.26 11.32 -111.40
CA THR A 47 23.79 11.49 -112.76
C THR A 47 24.95 11.97 -113.62
N LEU A 48 25.46 11.12 -114.51
CA LEU A 48 26.48 11.47 -115.49
C LEU A 48 25.83 11.94 -116.79
N SER A 49 26.28 13.06 -117.34
CA SER A 49 25.84 13.57 -118.64
C SER A 49 27.03 13.69 -119.61
N SER A 50 26.81 13.47 -120.90
CA SER A 50 27.78 13.84 -121.93
C SER A 50 27.10 14.27 -123.23
N THR A 51 27.80 15.13 -123.98
CA THR A 51 27.35 15.65 -125.28
C THR A 51 27.69 14.73 -126.46
N VAL A 52 28.41 13.64 -126.19
CA VAL A 52 28.80 12.60 -127.16
C VAL A 52 28.65 11.22 -126.50
N THR A 53 28.45 10.17 -127.31
CA THR A 53 28.45 8.80 -126.78
C THR A 53 29.87 8.32 -126.49
N GLU A 54 30.22 8.21 -125.21
CA GLU A 54 31.55 7.81 -124.73
C GLU A 54 31.49 6.88 -123.51
N LEU A 55 32.59 6.16 -123.26
CA LEU A 55 32.77 5.32 -122.08
C LEU A 55 33.42 6.15 -120.97
N VAL A 56 32.70 6.38 -119.88
CA VAL A 56 33.19 7.12 -118.71
C VAL A 56 33.62 6.13 -117.64
N ASN A 57 34.91 6.14 -117.32
CA ASN A 57 35.47 5.44 -116.16
C ASN A 57 35.38 6.34 -114.93
N TRP A 58 34.91 5.79 -113.83
CA TRP A 58 34.68 6.50 -112.57
C TRP A 58 35.22 5.72 -111.37
N THR A 59 35.64 6.44 -110.33
CA THR A 59 36.04 5.88 -109.03
C THR A 59 35.45 6.74 -107.92
N ALA A 60 34.66 6.14 -107.03
CA ALA A 60 34.26 6.74 -105.76
C ALA A 60 35.17 6.20 -104.65
N ASP A 61 35.70 7.09 -103.82
CA ASP A 61 36.77 6.83 -102.86
C ASP A 61 36.43 7.57 -101.56
N LEU A 62 36.07 6.79 -100.53
CA LEU A 62 35.67 7.24 -99.20
C LEU A 62 36.88 7.19 -98.27
N LYS A 63 37.19 8.32 -97.64
CA LYS A 63 38.33 8.48 -96.72
C LYS A 63 37.90 8.97 -95.36
N ASP A 64 38.73 8.71 -94.35
CA ASP A 64 38.64 9.37 -93.05
C ASP A 64 39.09 10.85 -93.12
N LEU A 65 39.31 11.49 -91.97
CA LEU A 65 39.81 12.87 -91.87
C LEU A 65 41.33 12.95 -92.12
N GLU A 66 42.05 11.89 -91.79
CA GLU A 66 43.50 11.74 -91.93
C GLU A 66 43.93 11.54 -93.39
N GLY A 67 43.03 10.99 -94.22
CA GLY A 67 43.20 10.76 -95.66
C GLY A 67 43.49 9.30 -96.04
N GLU A 68 43.29 8.32 -95.15
CA GLU A 68 43.33 6.90 -95.51
C GLU A 68 41.99 6.46 -96.12
N THR A 69 42.03 5.60 -97.14
CA THR A 69 40.82 5.09 -97.81
C THR A 69 40.16 4.01 -96.94
N ILE A 70 38.93 4.30 -96.51
CA ILE A 70 38.03 3.37 -95.81
C ILE A 70 37.55 2.31 -96.80
N ASP A 71 37.03 2.75 -97.96
CA ASP A 71 36.63 1.87 -99.07
C ASP A 71 36.56 2.65 -100.39
N PHE A 72 36.61 1.95 -101.52
CA PHE A 72 36.46 2.54 -102.84
C PHE A 72 35.74 1.60 -103.84
N GLU A 73 34.87 2.17 -104.66
CA GLU A 73 34.23 1.48 -105.79
C GLU A 73 34.67 2.14 -107.10
N SER A 74 34.85 1.34 -108.16
CA SER A 74 35.17 1.88 -109.49
C SER A 74 34.49 1.08 -110.60
N GLY A 75 34.09 1.79 -111.65
CA GLY A 75 33.32 1.22 -112.74
C GLY A 75 33.50 1.96 -114.05
N SER A 76 32.82 1.47 -115.08
CA SER A 76 32.79 2.10 -116.41
C SER A 76 31.38 2.00 -116.99
N ILE A 77 30.89 3.09 -117.59
CA ILE A 77 29.55 3.13 -118.18
C ILE A 77 29.53 3.93 -119.49
N LEU A 78 28.69 3.52 -120.44
CA LEU A 78 28.50 4.22 -121.70
C LEU A 78 27.40 5.28 -121.53
N VAL A 79 27.74 6.56 -121.75
CA VAL A 79 26.81 7.69 -121.60
C VAL A 79 26.32 8.12 -122.99
N GLU A 80 25.11 7.69 -123.39
CA GLU A 80 24.61 7.86 -124.77
C GLU A 80 23.93 9.22 -125.02
N SER A 81 24.72 10.30 -125.18
CA SER A 81 24.24 11.62 -125.67
C SER A 81 23.07 12.25 -124.88
N ASN A 82 22.93 11.85 -123.61
CA ASN A 82 21.90 12.19 -122.63
C ASN A 82 22.52 11.97 -121.23
N SER A 83 21.75 12.15 -120.15
CA SER A 83 22.15 11.71 -118.82
C SER A 83 21.85 10.23 -118.53
N VAL A 84 22.70 9.62 -117.70
CA VAL A 84 22.63 8.23 -117.22
C VAL A 84 22.96 8.19 -115.73
N ASN A 85 22.16 7.51 -114.93
CA ASN A 85 22.41 7.35 -113.50
C ASN A 85 23.37 6.19 -113.22
N VAL A 86 24.27 6.40 -112.26
CA VAL A 86 25.22 5.43 -111.72
C VAL A 86 25.05 5.40 -110.21
N SER A 87 24.61 4.26 -109.68
CA SER A 87 24.51 4.01 -108.24
C SER A 87 25.64 3.09 -107.78
N GLY A 88 26.32 3.45 -106.70
CA GLY A 88 27.36 2.64 -106.06
C GLY A 88 27.16 2.48 -104.56
N GLN A 89 27.85 1.50 -103.97
CA GLN A 89 27.85 1.21 -102.54
C GLN A 89 29.28 1.08 -102.04
N LEU A 90 29.62 1.88 -101.05
CA LEU A 90 30.90 1.90 -100.35
C LEU A 90 30.73 1.24 -98.97
N GLY A 91 31.81 1.07 -98.23
CA GLY A 91 31.83 0.53 -96.87
C GLY A 91 31.13 1.41 -95.83
N ASP A 92 31.15 0.92 -94.59
CA ASP A 92 30.63 1.65 -93.43
C ASP A 92 31.54 2.84 -93.08
N ALA A 93 31.00 4.05 -93.11
CA ALA A 93 31.70 5.22 -92.61
C ALA A 93 31.78 5.18 -91.07
N PRO A 94 32.92 5.58 -90.46
CA PRO A 94 33.04 5.74 -89.01
C PRO A 94 32.21 6.94 -88.52
N LEU A 95 32.04 7.03 -87.19
CA LEU A 95 31.45 8.20 -86.53
C LEU A 95 32.25 9.48 -86.77
N GLY A 96 31.56 10.62 -86.80
CA GLY A 96 32.12 11.91 -87.11
C GLY A 96 32.15 12.19 -88.62
N LEU A 97 33.20 12.87 -89.08
CA LEU A 97 33.32 13.30 -90.48
C LEU A 97 34.15 12.32 -91.31
N SER A 98 33.82 12.19 -92.59
CA SER A 98 34.59 11.43 -93.59
C SER A 98 34.55 12.17 -94.93
N ASN A 99 35.57 12.00 -95.78
CA ASN A 99 35.67 12.67 -97.07
C ASN A 99 35.26 11.71 -98.20
N LEU A 100 34.15 12.00 -98.90
CA LEU A 100 33.76 11.26 -100.10
C LEU A 100 34.22 12.01 -101.35
N SER A 101 34.99 11.32 -102.20
CA SER A 101 35.52 11.86 -103.44
C SER A 101 35.17 10.98 -104.63
N ILE A 102 34.64 11.58 -105.70
CA ILE A 102 34.29 10.89 -106.95
C ILE A 102 35.15 11.47 -108.08
N PHE A 103 35.98 10.61 -108.68
CA PHE A 103 36.90 10.94 -109.75
C PHE A 103 36.42 10.38 -111.09
N LEU A 104 36.55 11.16 -112.15
CA LEU A 104 36.29 10.72 -113.53
C LEU A 104 37.59 10.79 -114.34
N GLU A 105 37.97 9.71 -115.02
CA GLU A 105 39.32 9.60 -115.65
C GLU A 105 39.59 10.71 -116.70
N ASN A 106 38.55 11.25 -117.33
CA ASN A 106 38.63 12.35 -118.30
C ASN A 106 37.61 13.48 -118.01
N GLY A 107 36.97 13.48 -116.83
CA GLY A 107 35.85 14.37 -116.49
C GLY A 107 36.14 15.37 -115.37
N GLU A 108 35.08 15.92 -114.78
CA GLU A 108 35.17 16.76 -113.58
C GLU A 108 35.06 15.90 -112.31
N ASN A 109 35.89 16.18 -111.30
CA ASN A 109 35.86 15.48 -110.01
C ASN A 109 34.89 16.16 -109.05
N TRP A 110 34.21 15.37 -108.22
CA TRP A 110 33.27 15.84 -107.21
C TRP A 110 33.71 15.42 -105.80
N TYR A 111 33.37 16.25 -104.80
CA TYR A 111 33.80 16.09 -103.42
C TYR A 111 32.70 16.52 -102.45
N THR A 112 32.50 15.78 -101.37
CA THR A 112 31.78 16.24 -100.18
C THR A 112 32.45 15.73 -98.91
N VAL A 113 32.08 16.35 -97.79
CA VAL A 113 32.20 15.71 -96.48
C VAL A 113 30.91 14.92 -96.22
N ILE A 114 31.04 13.75 -95.62
CA ILE A 114 29.98 12.90 -95.08
C ILE A 114 30.03 13.04 -93.56
N HIS A 115 28.87 13.05 -92.91
CA HIS A 115 28.76 13.12 -91.46
C HIS A 115 27.94 11.95 -90.92
N ARG A 116 28.54 11.14 -90.03
CA ARG A 116 27.86 10.09 -89.27
C ARG A 116 27.73 10.56 -87.82
N LEU A 117 26.51 10.91 -87.42
CA LEU A 117 26.23 11.49 -86.11
C LEU A 117 26.57 10.48 -85.00
N ARG A 118 27.30 10.93 -83.97
CA ARG A 118 27.34 10.23 -82.69
C ARG A 118 25.89 10.03 -82.21
N PRO A 119 25.56 8.84 -81.68
CA PRO A 119 24.31 8.65 -80.95
C PRO A 119 24.15 9.66 -79.81
N LEU A 120 22.98 9.62 -79.19
CA LEU A 120 22.78 10.20 -77.87
C LEU A 120 23.79 9.56 -76.87
N ASP A 121 24.26 10.34 -75.90
CA ASP A 121 25.24 9.94 -74.87
C ASP A 121 25.11 10.94 -73.69
N ILE A 122 24.27 10.65 -72.68
CA ILE A 122 23.95 11.61 -71.59
C ILE A 122 24.34 11.08 -70.20
N SER A 123 25.47 11.58 -69.69
CA SER A 123 26.04 11.18 -68.40
C SER A 123 25.80 12.20 -67.28
N LEU A 124 25.80 11.74 -66.02
CA LEU A 124 25.84 12.60 -64.83
C LEU A 124 27.27 12.83 -64.34
N GLY A 125 27.63 14.10 -64.17
CA GLY A 125 28.86 14.50 -63.52
C GLY A 125 28.84 14.30 -61.99
N GLN A 126 29.98 14.52 -61.36
CA GLN A 126 30.06 14.50 -59.89
C GLN A 126 29.21 15.62 -59.28
N MET A 127 28.29 15.27 -58.38
CA MET A 127 27.51 16.24 -57.60
C MET A 127 28.39 17.05 -56.65
N VAL A 128 28.05 18.33 -56.47
CA VAL A 128 28.69 19.23 -55.50
C VAL A 128 27.62 19.81 -54.58
N ILE A 129 27.86 19.73 -53.27
CA ILE A 129 26.99 20.35 -52.26
C ILE A 129 27.67 21.61 -51.71
N THR A 130 27.01 22.75 -51.88
CA THR A 130 27.47 24.06 -51.42
C THR A 130 26.58 24.57 -50.27
N PRO A 131 27.12 24.91 -49.10
CA PRO A 131 26.40 25.62 -48.05
C PRO A 131 25.90 26.99 -48.54
N VAL A 132 24.64 27.32 -48.26
CA VAL A 132 24.03 28.60 -48.66
C VAL A 132 23.22 29.22 -47.52
N ASN A 133 23.03 30.53 -47.58
CA ASN A 133 22.08 31.25 -46.75
C ASN A 133 20.64 30.99 -47.24
N GLN A 134 19.63 31.38 -46.45
CA GLN A 134 18.20 31.22 -46.80
C GLN A 134 17.79 31.93 -48.12
N ASP A 135 18.58 32.89 -48.61
CA ASP A 135 18.36 33.58 -49.90
C ASP A 135 19.05 32.90 -51.09
N GLY A 136 19.74 31.77 -50.87
CA GLY A 136 20.46 31.01 -51.89
C GLY A 136 21.88 31.50 -52.18
N SER A 137 22.39 32.50 -51.45
CA SER A 137 23.77 32.99 -51.59
C SER A 137 24.79 32.08 -50.87
N ASP A 138 25.98 31.91 -51.45
CA ASP A 138 27.04 31.04 -50.93
C ASP A 138 27.46 31.41 -49.48
N ALA A 139 27.58 30.40 -48.61
CA ALA A 139 28.02 30.53 -47.23
C ALA A 139 29.40 29.89 -47.02
N ASN A 140 30.29 30.56 -46.27
CA ASN A 140 31.66 30.11 -45.99
C ASN A 140 31.77 29.15 -44.77
N ALA A 141 30.68 28.48 -44.39
CA ALA A 141 30.58 27.66 -43.18
C ALA A 141 30.50 26.15 -43.50
N THR A 142 30.88 25.30 -42.55
CA THR A 142 30.57 23.86 -42.60
C THR A 142 29.11 23.62 -42.22
N MET A 143 28.40 22.73 -42.91
CA MET A 143 26.99 22.40 -42.61
C MET A 143 26.76 22.02 -41.16
N ARG A 144 25.74 22.62 -40.55
CA ARG A 144 25.21 22.33 -39.22
C ARG A 144 23.69 22.30 -39.21
N ASP A 145 23.14 21.77 -38.13
CA ASP A 145 21.71 21.84 -37.79
C ASP A 145 21.15 23.27 -37.96
N GLY A 146 20.20 23.42 -38.89
CA GLY A 146 19.60 24.69 -39.32
C GLY A 146 20.11 25.27 -40.64
N ASP A 147 21.24 24.80 -41.19
CA ASP A 147 21.83 25.32 -42.43
C ASP A 147 21.13 24.79 -43.70
N PHE A 148 21.21 25.58 -44.78
CA PHE A 148 20.65 25.26 -46.09
C PHE A 148 21.76 24.85 -47.08
N ALA A 149 21.41 24.02 -48.07
CA ALA A 149 22.32 23.62 -49.13
C ALA A 149 21.80 23.96 -50.53
N ARG A 150 22.75 24.06 -51.45
CA ARG A 150 22.53 24.03 -52.88
C ARG A 150 23.30 22.84 -53.45
N ILE A 151 22.60 22.00 -54.20
CA ILE A 151 23.15 20.78 -54.82
C ILE A 151 23.25 21.06 -56.31
N ASP A 152 24.48 21.14 -56.78
CA ASP A 152 24.86 21.43 -58.16
C ASP A 152 25.23 20.11 -58.87
N ILE A 153 24.49 19.77 -59.93
CA ILE A 153 24.57 18.48 -60.63
C ILE A 153 24.84 18.72 -62.13
N PRO A 154 26.04 18.41 -62.63
CA PRO A 154 26.31 18.48 -64.07
C PRO A 154 25.59 17.36 -64.83
N VAL A 155 24.93 17.71 -65.92
CA VAL A 155 24.47 16.80 -66.97
C VAL A 155 25.31 17.10 -68.22
N ILE A 156 25.87 16.06 -68.83
CA ILE A 156 26.78 16.15 -69.98
C ILE A 156 26.12 15.47 -71.17
N ASN A 157 26.35 15.98 -72.38
CA ASN A 157 25.91 15.38 -73.63
C ASN A 157 27.09 15.32 -74.60
N ASP A 158 27.73 14.15 -74.67
CA ASP A 158 28.85 13.90 -75.58
C ASP A 158 28.37 13.36 -76.95
N GLY A 159 27.05 13.38 -77.19
CA GLY A 159 26.40 13.03 -78.46
C GLY A 159 26.14 14.24 -79.38
N ASP A 160 25.94 13.97 -80.68
CA ASP A 160 25.67 15.00 -81.70
C ASP A 160 24.18 15.41 -81.78
N LEU A 161 23.40 15.10 -80.74
CA LEU A 161 21.94 15.32 -80.71
C LEU A 161 21.49 16.08 -79.47
N ASN A 162 20.63 17.08 -79.67
CA ASN A 162 19.95 17.76 -78.58
C ASN A 162 19.04 16.79 -77.81
N TRP A 163 19.08 16.86 -76.48
CA TRP A 163 18.28 16.01 -75.59
C TRP A 163 17.38 16.83 -74.66
N SER A 164 16.27 16.22 -74.25
CA SER A 164 15.47 16.69 -73.13
C SER A 164 14.78 15.52 -72.44
N GLY A 165 14.93 15.47 -71.13
CA GLY A 165 14.33 14.49 -70.23
C GLY A 165 14.26 15.09 -68.83
N ASN A 166 14.18 14.24 -67.81
CA ASN A 166 14.13 14.68 -66.42
C ASN A 166 15.35 14.23 -65.64
N LEU A 167 15.78 15.07 -64.71
CA LEU A 167 16.70 14.73 -63.63
C LEU A 167 15.90 14.70 -62.33
N THR A 168 15.85 13.53 -61.68
CA THR A 168 15.23 13.32 -60.38
C THR A 168 16.32 13.24 -59.31
N LEU A 169 16.30 14.17 -58.35
CA LEU A 169 17.11 14.14 -57.14
C LEU A 169 16.27 13.60 -55.98
N SER A 170 16.70 12.50 -55.37
CA SER A 170 16.12 11.89 -54.18
C SER A 170 17.07 11.95 -52.99
N ILE A 171 16.52 12.17 -51.80
CA ILE A 171 17.18 11.81 -50.55
C ILE A 171 16.78 10.37 -50.24
N ILE A 172 17.74 9.50 -49.88
CA ILE A 172 17.43 8.13 -49.47
C ILE A 172 16.53 8.17 -48.23
N ASP A 173 15.39 7.48 -48.30
CA ASP A 173 14.27 7.51 -47.33
C ASP A 173 13.60 8.90 -47.11
N GLY A 174 13.79 9.86 -48.02
CA GLY A 174 13.23 11.22 -47.95
C GLY A 174 12.34 11.63 -49.13
N GLU A 175 12.15 12.95 -49.29
CA GLU A 175 11.45 13.51 -50.46
C GLU A 175 12.34 13.53 -51.71
N SER A 176 11.71 13.55 -52.89
CA SER A 176 12.39 13.72 -54.17
C SER A 176 11.89 14.97 -54.93
N SER A 177 12.78 15.54 -55.74
CA SER A 177 12.55 16.73 -56.55
C SER A 177 13.01 16.45 -57.98
N GLN A 178 12.18 16.82 -58.97
CA GLN A 178 12.43 16.54 -60.37
C GLN A 178 12.51 17.85 -61.16
N GLN A 179 13.52 17.98 -62.03
CA GLN A 179 13.68 19.11 -62.94
C GLN A 179 13.78 18.61 -64.38
N VAL A 180 13.18 19.35 -65.32
CA VAL A 180 13.33 19.09 -66.76
C VAL A 180 14.69 19.61 -67.19
N VAL A 181 15.47 18.74 -67.82
CA VAL A 181 16.75 19.07 -68.45
C VAL A 181 16.50 19.36 -69.94
N VAL A 182 17.19 20.36 -70.47
CA VAL A 182 17.31 20.60 -71.92
C VAL A 182 18.78 20.89 -72.18
N ILE A 183 19.39 20.14 -73.10
CA ILE A 183 20.83 20.19 -73.38
C ILE A 183 21.05 20.09 -74.89
N ASP A 184 21.91 20.96 -75.42
CA ASP A 184 22.29 20.94 -76.84
C ASP A 184 23.30 19.81 -77.11
N ALA A 185 23.49 19.43 -78.38
CA ALA A 185 24.57 18.53 -78.81
C ALA A 185 25.97 19.03 -78.35
N ASP A 186 26.89 18.11 -78.06
CA ASP A 186 28.30 18.37 -77.68
C ASP A 186 28.43 19.44 -76.56
N SER A 187 27.67 19.28 -75.47
CA SER A 187 27.54 20.34 -74.45
C SER A 187 27.33 19.81 -73.02
N SER A 188 27.25 20.73 -72.03
CA SER A 188 26.95 20.39 -70.64
C SER A 188 26.16 21.51 -69.95
N VAL A 189 25.31 21.14 -68.99
CA VAL A 189 24.50 22.06 -68.18
C VAL A 189 24.55 21.65 -66.71
N VAL A 190 24.54 22.62 -65.79
CA VAL A 190 24.48 22.35 -64.35
C VAL A 190 23.06 22.60 -63.85
N MET A 191 22.41 21.53 -63.37
CA MET A 191 21.11 21.58 -62.73
C MET A 191 21.26 21.90 -61.24
N ASN A 192 20.30 22.61 -60.67
CA ASN A 192 20.47 23.28 -59.38
C ASN A 192 19.28 23.01 -58.45
N PHE A 193 19.54 22.36 -57.32
CA PHE A 193 18.52 22.03 -56.33
C PHE A 193 18.81 22.76 -55.02
N GLN A 194 17.91 23.64 -54.58
CA GLN A 194 17.94 24.25 -53.25
C GLN A 194 17.19 23.37 -52.25
N THR A 195 17.75 23.19 -51.06
CA THR A 195 17.19 22.34 -50.01
C THR A 195 16.39 23.14 -48.98
N GLY A 196 15.66 22.45 -48.11
CA GLY A 196 15.27 23.01 -46.81
C GLY A 196 16.46 23.10 -45.84
N PRO A 197 16.25 23.59 -44.62
CA PRO A 197 17.24 23.51 -43.56
C PRO A 197 17.40 22.05 -43.09
N PHE A 198 18.64 21.61 -42.88
CA PHE A 198 18.92 20.25 -42.39
C PHE A 198 18.95 20.16 -40.88
N SER A 199 18.51 19.02 -40.33
CA SER A 199 18.84 18.61 -38.96
C SER A 199 20.23 17.96 -38.88
N GLU A 200 20.85 17.93 -37.70
CA GLU A 200 22.07 17.14 -37.44
C GLU A 200 21.89 15.67 -37.89
N GLY A 201 22.85 15.13 -38.66
CA GLY A 201 22.76 13.77 -39.19
C GLY A 201 23.64 13.50 -40.40
N ILE A 202 23.40 12.36 -41.05
CA ILE A 202 24.02 11.96 -42.31
C ILE A 202 22.91 11.76 -43.34
N TYR A 203 23.02 12.43 -44.48
CA TYR A 203 22.06 12.36 -45.59
C TYR A 203 22.75 11.79 -46.81
N ASN A 204 22.09 10.85 -47.49
CA ASN A 204 22.55 10.33 -48.77
C ASN A 204 21.64 10.86 -49.88
N PHE A 205 22.25 11.52 -50.85
CA PHE A 205 21.58 12.00 -52.05
C PHE A 205 21.88 11.07 -53.21
N GLU A 206 20.87 10.77 -54.00
CA GLU A 206 20.94 9.97 -55.22
C GLU A 206 20.22 10.77 -56.32
N ALA A 207 20.91 11.03 -57.42
CA ALA A 207 20.37 11.73 -58.58
C ALA A 207 20.35 10.78 -59.78
N VAL A 208 19.23 10.77 -60.51
CA VAL A 208 18.93 9.82 -61.59
C VAL A 208 18.32 10.54 -62.79
N LEU A 209 18.81 10.28 -64.01
CA LEU A 209 18.15 10.71 -65.25
C LEU A 209 17.07 9.70 -65.66
N ASP A 210 15.88 10.20 -65.96
CA ASP A 210 14.73 9.36 -66.32
C ASP A 210 14.75 8.98 -67.81
N ALA A 211 15.10 7.71 -68.09
CA ALA A 211 14.93 7.04 -69.39
C ALA A 211 15.59 7.75 -70.60
N VAL A 212 16.91 7.98 -70.49
CA VAL A 212 17.73 8.72 -71.47
C VAL A 212 17.59 8.23 -72.91
N GLY A 213 17.91 6.95 -73.18
CA GLY A 213 17.67 6.30 -74.48
C GLY A 213 18.89 6.13 -75.41
N ASP A 214 20.09 6.37 -74.90
CA ASP A 214 21.41 6.18 -75.52
C ASP A 214 21.94 4.73 -75.49
N MET A 215 21.50 3.94 -74.51
CA MET A 215 21.80 2.50 -74.32
C MET A 215 23.10 2.17 -73.57
N ASP A 216 23.78 3.14 -72.97
CA ASP A 216 24.48 2.83 -71.72
C ASP A 216 23.43 2.69 -70.58
N SER A 217 23.86 2.24 -69.40
CA SER A 217 23.04 2.31 -68.19
C SER A 217 23.91 2.37 -66.91
N SER A 218 25.06 3.04 -66.97
CA SER A 218 26.08 3.02 -65.91
C SER A 218 26.42 4.40 -65.33
N ASP A 219 25.84 5.46 -65.88
CA ASP A 219 26.19 6.86 -65.69
C ASP A 219 24.97 7.80 -65.59
N GLU A 220 23.74 7.31 -65.77
CA GLU A 220 22.52 8.08 -65.50
C GLU A 220 22.26 8.27 -64.00
N ASN A 221 23.08 7.67 -63.13
CA ASN A 221 22.95 7.78 -61.68
C ASN A 221 24.25 8.23 -61.01
N THR A 222 24.13 9.02 -59.95
CA THR A 222 25.26 9.50 -59.13
C THR A 222 24.80 9.71 -57.69
N SER A 223 25.69 9.55 -56.71
CA SER A 223 25.35 9.67 -55.29
C SER A 223 26.42 10.39 -54.47
N ILE A 224 26.01 11.05 -53.39
CA ILE A 224 26.91 11.73 -52.45
C ILE A 224 26.35 11.71 -51.01
N GLU A 225 27.24 11.54 -50.04
CA GLU A 225 26.94 11.62 -48.60
C GLU A 225 27.21 13.04 -48.07
N LEU A 226 26.29 13.57 -47.25
CA LEU A 226 26.43 14.83 -46.54
C LEU A 226 26.34 14.60 -45.03
N ALA A 227 27.43 14.87 -44.30
CA ALA A 227 27.41 14.97 -42.85
C ALA A 227 27.06 16.39 -42.42
N VAL A 228 25.96 16.55 -41.69
CA VAL A 228 25.49 17.81 -41.10
C VAL A 228 25.80 17.78 -39.61
N GLY A 229 26.64 18.70 -39.16
CA GLY A 229 27.11 18.74 -37.77
C GLY A 229 26.05 19.21 -36.75
N PRO A 230 26.35 19.10 -35.46
CA PRO A 230 25.55 19.73 -34.40
C PRO A 230 25.45 21.26 -34.61
N PRO A 231 24.40 21.90 -34.07
CA PRO A 231 24.38 23.36 -33.95
C PRO A 231 25.52 23.82 -33.01
N PRO A 232 25.88 25.11 -32.97
CA PRO A 232 26.88 25.62 -32.02
C PRO A 232 26.54 25.24 -30.56
N LEU A 233 27.38 24.42 -29.92
CA LEU A 233 27.16 23.92 -28.55
C LEU A 233 28.20 24.47 -27.55
N PRO A 234 27.85 24.56 -26.24
CA PRO A 234 28.83 24.70 -25.18
C PRO A 234 29.63 23.40 -24.99
N ILE A 235 30.88 23.54 -24.53
CA ILE A 235 31.77 22.43 -24.17
C ILE A 235 32.15 22.67 -22.70
N LEU A 236 31.62 21.85 -21.79
CA LEU A 236 31.86 22.02 -20.35
C LEU A 236 32.94 21.06 -19.86
N SER A 237 34.07 21.61 -19.45
CA SER A 237 35.09 20.89 -18.68
C SER A 237 34.83 21.05 -17.19
N LEU A 238 34.67 19.95 -16.46
CA LEU A 238 34.51 19.95 -15.01
C LEU A 238 35.81 19.46 -14.34
N ASN A 239 36.20 20.09 -13.23
CA ASN A 239 37.33 19.68 -12.41
C ASN A 239 36.93 19.75 -10.93
N LEU A 240 37.30 18.74 -10.14
CA LEU A 240 36.76 18.50 -8.80
C LEU A 240 37.90 18.18 -7.83
N THR A 241 37.97 18.91 -6.72
CA THR A 241 39.03 18.76 -5.71
C THR A 241 38.46 18.81 -4.30
N ARG A 242 38.93 17.94 -3.39
CA ARG A 242 38.50 17.94 -1.98
C ARG A 242 39.11 19.14 -1.24
N ASN A 243 38.31 19.92 -0.50
CA ASN A 243 38.80 21.04 0.29
C ASN A 243 39.51 20.58 1.58
N PHE A 244 39.09 19.44 2.13
CA PHE A 244 39.59 18.88 3.38
C PHE A 244 39.88 17.36 3.24
N GLN A 245 40.65 16.80 4.17
CA GLN A 245 40.69 15.33 4.31
C GLN A 245 39.39 14.85 4.95
N PRO A 246 38.77 13.77 4.45
CA PRO A 246 37.51 13.28 4.97
C PRO A 246 37.65 12.66 6.36
N VAL A 247 36.66 12.92 7.21
CA VAL A 247 36.49 12.30 8.53
C VAL A 247 35.04 11.85 8.63
N SER A 248 34.79 10.57 8.89
CA SER A 248 33.43 10.01 8.95
C SER A 248 32.55 10.76 9.94
N GLY A 249 31.35 11.13 9.51
CA GLY A 249 30.39 11.89 10.32
C GLY A 249 30.70 13.38 10.51
N GLN A 250 31.68 13.94 9.80
CA GLN A 250 31.93 15.39 9.74
C GLN A 250 31.54 15.96 8.37
N GLU A 251 31.33 17.28 8.30
CA GLU A 251 31.09 17.95 7.03
C GLU A 251 32.34 17.91 6.14
N MET A 252 32.13 17.61 4.86
CA MET A 252 33.12 17.65 3.78
C MET A 252 32.57 18.51 2.65
N SER A 253 33.43 19.37 2.10
CA SER A 253 33.17 20.08 0.84
C SER A 253 34.25 19.82 -0.20
N TRP A 254 33.87 20.03 -1.47
CA TRP A 254 34.77 20.01 -2.62
C TRP A 254 34.72 21.37 -3.32
N ASN A 255 35.82 21.76 -3.94
CA ASN A 255 35.84 22.83 -4.93
C ASN A 255 35.65 22.19 -6.32
N LEU A 256 34.48 22.43 -6.91
CA LEU A 256 34.11 22.08 -8.28
C LEU A 256 34.29 23.32 -9.17
N SER A 257 35.18 23.26 -10.15
CA SER A 257 35.20 24.25 -11.23
C SER A 257 34.51 23.70 -12.48
N ALA A 258 33.69 24.54 -13.12
CA ALA A 258 33.17 24.32 -14.46
C ALA A 258 33.80 25.37 -15.39
N GLN A 259 34.21 24.98 -16.59
CA GLN A 259 34.75 25.88 -17.61
C GLN A 259 34.08 25.62 -18.94
N ASN A 260 33.57 26.68 -19.58
CA ASN A 260 33.02 26.58 -20.93
C ASN A 260 34.08 26.93 -21.98
N THR A 261 34.44 25.96 -22.81
CA THR A 261 35.36 26.13 -23.96
C THR A 261 34.67 25.90 -25.31
N GLY A 262 33.32 25.96 -25.34
CA GLY A 262 32.53 25.76 -26.56
C GLY A 262 32.28 27.03 -27.36
N GLU A 263 31.34 26.94 -28.30
CA GLU A 263 31.05 28.01 -29.26
C GLU A 263 29.94 28.97 -28.82
N VAL A 264 29.13 28.57 -27.81
CA VAL A 264 28.08 29.39 -27.20
C VAL A 264 28.17 29.31 -25.68
N SER A 265 27.55 30.26 -24.99
CA SER A 265 27.36 30.20 -23.53
C SER A 265 26.56 28.96 -23.12
N PHE A 266 26.86 28.44 -21.93
CA PHE A 266 26.00 27.48 -21.25
C PHE A 266 25.06 28.23 -20.30
N THR A 267 23.77 27.91 -20.37
CA THR A 267 22.69 28.34 -19.47
C THR A 267 21.94 27.07 -19.10
N GLY A 268 22.10 26.62 -17.85
CA GLY A 268 21.53 25.35 -17.40
C GLY A 268 21.92 25.01 -15.97
N ASN A 269 21.68 23.77 -15.55
CA ASN A 269 21.86 23.36 -14.16
C ASN A 269 23.12 22.50 -13.96
N ILE A 270 23.87 22.75 -12.88
CA ILE A 270 24.96 21.90 -12.38
C ILE A 270 24.48 21.19 -11.10
N THR A 271 24.25 19.89 -11.22
CA THR A 271 23.79 19.01 -10.13
C THR A 271 24.92 18.11 -9.64
N CYS A 272 25.04 17.94 -8.32
CA CYS A 272 25.94 16.99 -7.68
C CYS A 272 25.18 16.11 -6.69
N MET A 273 25.23 14.79 -6.90
CA MET A 273 24.68 13.77 -6.00
C MET A 273 25.80 13.06 -5.24
N PHE A 274 25.60 12.80 -3.94
CA PHE A 274 26.48 11.97 -3.10
C PHE A 274 25.68 10.77 -2.59
N GLY A 275 25.81 9.64 -3.28
CA GLY A 275 24.81 8.57 -3.19
C GLY A 275 23.42 9.12 -3.56
N ASP A 276 22.44 8.90 -2.68
CA ASP A 276 21.07 9.43 -2.81
C ASP A 276 20.90 10.89 -2.30
N LEU A 277 21.95 11.53 -1.77
CA LEU A 277 21.88 12.91 -1.23
C LEU A 277 22.20 13.97 -2.30
N VAL A 278 21.43 15.07 -2.31
CA VAL A 278 21.76 16.26 -3.11
C VAL A 278 22.85 17.06 -2.40
N ALA A 279 24.04 17.14 -2.98
CA ALA A 279 25.18 17.92 -2.48
C ALA A 279 25.26 19.33 -3.11
N LEU A 280 24.69 19.49 -4.30
CA LEU A 280 24.51 20.77 -5.00
C LEU A 280 23.44 20.63 -6.08
N ASP A 281 22.61 21.66 -6.27
CA ASP A 281 21.66 21.81 -7.37
C ASP A 281 21.56 23.32 -7.65
N ILE A 282 22.04 23.78 -8.81
CA ILE A 282 22.16 25.22 -9.12
C ILE A 282 22.11 25.55 -10.62
N GLU A 283 21.13 26.37 -11.00
CA GLU A 283 21.04 27.02 -12.31
C GLU A 283 22.14 28.09 -12.48
N THR A 284 22.83 28.09 -13.62
CA THR A 284 24.05 28.88 -13.82
C THR A 284 24.28 29.26 -15.28
N ASP A 285 24.89 30.44 -15.48
CA ASP A 285 25.34 30.97 -16.78
C ASP A 285 26.88 30.96 -16.85
N ILE A 286 27.44 30.23 -17.82
CA ILE A 286 28.88 30.13 -18.07
C ILE A 286 29.19 30.60 -19.50
N SER A 287 29.68 31.83 -19.60
CA SER A 287 30.06 32.45 -20.89
C SER A 287 31.23 31.72 -21.56
N ILE A 288 31.37 31.88 -22.87
CA ILE A 288 32.49 31.33 -23.65
C ILE A 288 33.84 31.77 -23.03
N GLY A 289 34.70 30.80 -22.70
CA GLY A 289 36.01 31.03 -22.07
C GLY A 289 35.98 31.30 -20.56
N GLN A 290 34.79 31.43 -19.95
CA GLN A 290 34.63 31.63 -18.51
C GLN A 290 34.84 30.32 -17.74
N SER A 291 35.34 30.43 -16.51
CA SER A 291 35.22 29.38 -15.50
C SER A 291 34.49 29.91 -14.27
N VAL A 292 33.64 29.07 -13.68
CA VAL A 292 32.84 29.30 -12.48
C VAL A 292 33.20 28.22 -11.47
N PHE A 293 33.12 28.56 -10.18
CA PHE A 293 33.45 27.67 -9.07
C PHE A 293 32.22 27.48 -8.16
N PHE A 294 32.02 26.25 -7.69
CA PHE A 294 30.94 25.83 -6.81
C PHE A 294 31.52 25.01 -5.65
N GLU A 295 30.82 25.00 -4.52
CA GLU A 295 31.22 24.25 -3.33
C GLU A 295 30.08 23.31 -2.88
N PRO A 296 29.91 22.13 -3.48
CA PRO A 296 29.07 21.07 -2.91
C PRO A 296 29.60 20.64 -1.54
N SER A 297 28.70 20.40 -0.57
CA SER A 297 29.04 19.82 0.74
C SER A 297 28.04 18.78 1.23
N VAL A 298 28.53 17.82 2.02
CA VAL A 298 27.74 16.73 2.67
C VAL A 298 28.38 16.33 3.99
N ILE A 299 27.68 15.51 4.79
CA ILE A 299 28.31 14.74 5.88
C ILE A 299 29.05 13.55 5.26
N ALA A 300 30.34 13.40 5.56
CA ALA A 300 31.18 12.37 4.95
C ALA A 300 30.86 10.95 5.46
N PHE A 301 30.56 10.05 4.53
CA PHE A 301 30.50 8.58 4.68
C PHE A 301 31.01 7.92 3.40
N LYS A 302 31.03 6.59 3.35
CA LYS A 302 31.54 5.82 2.20
C LYS A 302 30.59 5.81 1.00
N ASP A 303 30.76 6.75 0.06
CA ASP A 303 29.99 6.85 -1.19
C ASP A 303 30.73 7.64 -2.30
N SER A 304 30.11 7.84 -3.47
CA SER A 304 30.62 8.64 -4.59
C SER A 304 29.90 9.99 -4.70
N LEU A 305 30.65 11.08 -4.80
CA LEU A 305 30.13 12.32 -5.39
C LEU A 305 30.11 12.15 -6.91
N VAL A 306 29.00 12.53 -7.56
CA VAL A 306 28.85 12.58 -9.01
C VAL A 306 28.21 13.92 -9.38
N CYS A 307 28.97 14.77 -10.08
CA CYS A 307 28.50 16.04 -10.61
C CYS A 307 28.30 15.97 -12.13
N ASN A 308 27.23 16.58 -12.64
CA ASN A 308 26.90 16.67 -14.06
C ASN A 308 26.19 17.97 -14.43
N SER A 309 26.22 18.34 -15.72
CA SER A 309 25.39 19.39 -16.28
C SER A 309 24.07 18.86 -16.84
N SER A 310 23.00 19.65 -16.77
CA SER A 310 21.69 19.35 -17.39
C SER A 310 21.00 20.59 -17.98
N GLN A 311 19.76 20.41 -18.45
CA GLN A 311 18.93 21.38 -19.17
C GLN A 311 19.40 21.71 -20.61
N GLN A 312 20.59 22.28 -20.82
CA GLN A 312 21.11 22.56 -22.16
C GLN A 312 21.97 21.40 -22.69
N ARG A 313 21.87 21.09 -23.98
CA ARG A 313 22.74 20.11 -24.65
C ARG A 313 24.17 20.66 -24.73
N VAL A 314 25.10 19.93 -24.14
CA VAL A 314 26.56 20.13 -24.25
C VAL A 314 27.14 19.21 -25.33
N MET A 315 28.28 19.58 -25.91
CA MET A 315 28.96 18.75 -26.94
C MET A 315 29.64 17.51 -26.36
N ASN A 316 29.99 17.55 -25.07
CA ASN A 316 30.67 16.49 -24.34
C ASN A 316 29.87 16.12 -23.09
N ASP A 317 29.93 14.86 -22.66
CA ASP A 317 29.35 14.41 -21.39
C ASP A 317 30.10 15.07 -20.22
N ALA A 318 29.65 16.25 -19.82
CA ALA A 318 30.22 17.03 -18.74
C ALA A 318 29.82 16.43 -17.39
N ARG A 319 30.52 15.36 -17.02
CA ARG A 319 30.36 14.58 -15.80
C ARG A 319 31.71 14.37 -15.13
N ILE A 320 31.76 14.57 -13.82
CA ILE A 320 32.92 14.25 -12.98
C ILE A 320 32.46 13.55 -11.70
N SER A 321 33.32 12.72 -11.12
CA SER A 321 33.00 12.00 -9.89
C SER A 321 34.23 11.78 -9.02
N ASP A 322 34.01 11.71 -7.71
CA ASP A 322 35.04 11.44 -6.70
C ASP A 322 34.52 10.41 -5.69
N PHE A 323 35.27 9.32 -5.48
CA PHE A 323 34.87 8.22 -4.59
C PHE A 323 35.50 8.35 -3.21
N LEU A 324 34.66 8.39 -2.18
CA LEU A 324 35.04 8.61 -0.80
C LEU A 324 35.21 7.28 -0.04
N ASP A 325 36.30 6.56 -0.32
CA ASP A 325 36.64 5.36 0.46
C ASP A 325 37.16 5.77 1.85
N ILE A 326 36.27 5.73 2.85
CA ILE A 326 36.57 5.92 4.27
C ILE A 326 35.87 4.85 5.10
N GLU A 327 36.42 4.57 6.28
CA GLU A 327 35.72 3.78 7.29
C GLU A 327 34.54 4.59 7.84
N SER A 328 33.31 4.08 7.68
CA SER A 328 32.08 4.67 8.22
C SER A 328 31.09 3.59 8.65
N ALA A 329 30.06 3.96 9.42
CA ALA A 329 28.91 3.07 9.64
C ALA A 329 28.07 2.94 8.35
N LEU A 330 27.34 1.83 8.23
CA LEU A 330 26.35 1.56 7.17
C LEU A 330 25.17 0.83 7.79
N PHE A 331 24.04 1.50 7.92
CA PHE A 331 22.83 0.97 8.56
C PHE A 331 21.88 0.35 7.52
N ILE A 332 21.61 -0.95 7.67
CA ILE A 332 20.68 -1.71 6.82
C ILE A 332 19.55 -2.33 7.66
N GLY A 333 18.45 -2.73 7.01
CA GLY A 333 17.33 -3.40 7.67
C GLY A 333 17.68 -4.84 8.08
N ALA A 334 17.51 -5.18 9.35
CA ALA A 334 17.82 -6.50 9.88
C ALA A 334 16.62 -7.47 9.74
N GLY A 335 16.23 -7.74 8.50
CA GLY A 335 15.21 -8.71 8.11
C GLY A 335 13.96 -8.08 7.47
N HIS A 336 13.55 -6.92 7.95
CA HIS A 336 12.52 -6.06 7.37
C HIS A 336 13.00 -4.60 7.37
N ASN A 337 12.56 -3.82 6.39
CA ASN A 337 13.01 -2.43 6.21
C ASN A 337 11.97 -1.40 6.71
N THR A 338 10.68 -1.76 6.76
CA THR A 338 9.60 -0.96 7.36
C THR A 338 9.45 -1.25 8.86
N PRO A 339 9.26 -0.23 9.73
CA PRO A 339 8.94 -0.43 11.13
C PRO A 339 7.65 -1.23 11.35
N THR A 340 7.62 -2.02 12.41
CA THR A 340 6.42 -2.70 12.92
C THR A 340 5.73 -1.79 13.94
N LEU A 341 4.40 -1.68 13.85
CA LEU A 341 3.57 -0.96 14.82
C LEU A 341 3.17 -1.91 15.96
N LEU A 342 3.49 -1.54 17.21
CA LEU A 342 3.24 -2.34 18.41
C LEU A 342 2.17 -1.71 19.32
N GLY A 343 1.55 -2.52 20.19
CA GLY A 343 0.59 -2.07 21.21
C GLY A 343 -0.86 -1.84 20.76
N GLY A 344 -1.20 -2.21 19.52
CA GLY A 344 -2.52 -2.02 18.91
C GLY A 344 -3.56 -3.08 19.30
N PRO A 345 -4.87 -2.84 19.06
CA PRO A 345 -5.44 -1.64 18.44
C PRO A 345 -5.34 -0.42 19.36
N TRP A 346 -5.07 0.75 18.78
CA TRP A 346 -4.81 1.99 19.51
C TRP A 346 -6.05 2.88 19.56
N HIS A 347 -6.26 3.56 20.69
CA HIS A 347 -7.33 4.54 20.89
C HIS A 347 -6.74 5.93 21.20
N GLU A 348 -7.57 6.97 21.18
CA GLU A 348 -7.19 8.33 21.57
C GLU A 348 -6.42 8.34 22.91
N GLY A 349 -5.24 8.97 22.91
CA GLY A 349 -4.33 9.04 24.05
C GLY A 349 -3.35 7.88 24.21
N ASP A 350 -3.49 6.78 23.46
CA ASP A 350 -2.56 5.64 23.55
C ASP A 350 -1.17 5.96 23.01
N THR A 351 -0.14 5.42 23.68
CA THR A 351 1.20 5.28 23.12
C THR A 351 1.21 4.21 22.03
N ILE A 352 1.82 4.56 20.90
CA ILE A 352 2.04 3.75 19.70
C ILE A 352 3.55 3.64 19.52
N THR A 353 4.11 2.46 19.78
CA THR A 353 5.54 2.20 19.62
C THR A 353 5.81 1.66 18.22
N LEU A 354 6.59 2.38 17.44
CA LEU A 354 7.23 1.87 16.22
C LEU A 354 8.52 1.16 16.62
N SER A 355 8.77 -0.02 16.05
CA SER A 355 10.00 -0.80 16.24
C SER A 355 10.59 -1.18 14.88
N LEU A 356 11.90 -0.99 14.71
CA LEU A 356 12.64 -1.43 13.53
C LEU A 356 13.98 -2.06 13.95
N LEU A 357 14.23 -3.29 13.50
CA LEU A 357 15.51 -3.95 13.65
C LEU A 357 16.46 -3.47 12.54
N ILE A 358 17.61 -2.92 12.93
CA ILE A 358 18.67 -2.49 12.02
C ILE A 358 19.99 -3.21 12.32
N ARG A 359 20.91 -3.21 11.36
CA ARG A 359 22.28 -3.69 11.50
C ARG A 359 23.27 -2.68 10.95
N ASN A 360 24.39 -2.49 11.65
CA ASN A 360 25.56 -1.81 11.11
C ASN A 360 26.48 -2.85 10.42
N GLU A 361 26.50 -2.86 9.09
CA GLU A 361 27.45 -3.64 8.27
C GLU A 361 28.61 -2.76 7.73
N GLY A 362 28.78 -1.56 8.29
CA GLY A 362 29.86 -0.65 7.96
C GLY A 362 31.20 -1.01 8.61
N ASP A 363 32.25 -0.32 8.20
CA ASP A 363 33.60 -0.51 8.71
C ASP A 363 33.83 0.14 10.09
N MET A 364 32.99 1.10 10.48
CA MET A 364 33.08 1.82 11.77
C MET A 364 31.79 1.66 12.60
N ALA A 365 31.92 1.74 13.93
CA ALA A 365 30.79 1.88 14.84
C ALA A 365 30.12 3.26 14.70
N GLY A 366 28.80 3.35 14.93
CA GLY A 366 28.06 4.62 14.84
C GLY A 366 26.70 4.57 15.55
N ASN A 367 26.07 5.73 15.70
CA ASN A 367 24.71 5.84 16.24
C ASN A 367 23.66 5.88 15.12
N SER A 368 22.44 5.39 15.43
CA SER A 368 21.26 5.49 14.56
C SER A 368 19.97 5.63 15.38
N SER A 369 18.99 6.38 14.86
CA SER A 369 17.67 6.62 15.47
C SER A 369 16.54 6.42 14.46
N LEU A 370 15.36 5.99 14.93
CA LEU A 370 14.14 6.01 14.13
C LEU A 370 13.46 7.38 14.25
N ASN A 371 13.27 8.08 13.14
CA ASN A 371 12.62 9.38 13.11
C ASN A 371 11.29 9.33 12.34
N ALA A 372 10.35 10.20 12.69
CA ALA A 372 9.13 10.42 11.91
C ALA A 372 8.77 11.91 11.82
N LEU A 373 8.01 12.27 10.78
CA LEU A 373 7.41 13.59 10.63
C LEU A 373 5.94 13.50 11.06
N LYS A 374 5.54 14.32 12.03
CA LYS A 374 4.17 14.40 12.53
C LYS A 374 3.79 15.87 12.65
N ASP A 375 2.71 16.26 12.00
CA ASP A 375 2.20 17.65 12.01
C ASP A 375 3.30 18.68 11.60
N ASP A 376 4.11 18.29 10.60
CA ASP A 376 5.34 18.94 10.09
C ASP A 376 6.55 19.01 11.06
N ASP A 377 6.40 18.63 12.33
CA ASP A 377 7.51 18.49 13.28
C ASP A 377 8.25 17.14 13.13
N VAL A 378 9.58 17.16 13.30
CA VAL A 378 10.41 15.94 13.34
C VAL A 378 10.49 15.39 14.76
N ILE A 379 9.93 14.19 14.96
CA ILE A 379 10.04 13.44 16.21
C ILE A 379 11.12 12.37 16.04
N ALA A 380 12.19 12.48 16.81
CA ALA A 380 13.29 11.52 16.83
C ALA A 380 13.15 10.54 18.00
N GLY A 381 13.34 9.25 17.73
CA GLY A 381 13.43 8.19 18.73
C GLY A 381 14.79 8.14 19.42
N GLU A 382 15.01 7.14 20.28
CA GLU A 382 16.29 7.01 20.97
C GLU A 382 17.45 6.64 20.02
N SER A 383 18.64 7.15 20.35
CA SER A 383 19.86 6.94 19.56
C SER A 383 20.58 5.67 19.99
N LEU A 384 20.48 4.61 19.19
CA LEU A 384 21.15 3.34 19.40
C LEU A 384 22.59 3.35 18.85
N PHE A 385 23.57 3.06 19.71
CA PHE A 385 24.97 2.83 19.29
C PHE A 385 25.19 1.39 18.80
N LEU A 386 25.61 1.22 17.55
CA LEU A 386 25.94 -0.08 16.97
C LEU A 386 27.41 -0.16 16.56
N ASN A 387 28.12 -1.11 17.18
CA ASN A 387 29.43 -1.56 16.71
C ASN A 387 29.32 -2.23 15.32
N LYS A 388 30.46 -2.33 14.61
CA LYS A 388 30.58 -3.12 13.38
C LYS A 388 30.02 -4.55 13.56
N ASP A 389 29.31 -5.02 12.54
CA ASP A 389 28.67 -6.34 12.45
C ASP A 389 27.69 -6.62 13.60
N LYS A 390 27.05 -5.58 14.16
CA LYS A 390 26.00 -5.70 15.19
C LYS A 390 24.65 -5.19 14.71
N ALA A 391 23.61 -5.86 15.19
CA ALA A 391 22.22 -5.50 15.00
C ALA A 391 21.58 -5.15 16.34
N GLY A 392 20.51 -4.37 16.29
CA GLY A 392 19.70 -3.99 17.43
C GLY A 392 18.40 -3.31 16.99
N GLU A 393 17.58 -2.93 17.97
CA GLU A 393 16.24 -2.40 17.77
C GLU A 393 16.24 -0.88 18.02
N ILE A 394 15.79 -0.10 17.04
CA ILE A 394 15.49 1.32 17.20
C ILE A 394 13.98 1.50 17.32
N THR A 395 13.57 2.27 18.32
CA THR A 395 12.16 2.50 18.67
C THR A 395 11.81 3.98 18.62
N LEU A 396 10.53 4.26 18.36
CA LEU A 396 9.95 5.60 18.37
C LEU A 396 8.54 5.53 18.94
N GLU A 397 8.27 6.30 19.98
CA GLU A 397 6.96 6.34 20.63
C GLU A 397 6.17 7.60 20.25
N LEU A 398 4.90 7.41 19.89
CA LEU A 398 4.01 8.45 19.38
C LEU A 398 2.62 8.30 19.99
N SER A 399 1.86 9.39 20.11
CA SER A 399 0.45 9.34 20.52
C SER A 399 -0.38 10.40 19.79
N TRP A 400 -1.70 10.18 19.75
CA TRP A 400 -2.67 11.06 19.09
C TRP A 400 -3.85 11.37 20.01
N SER A 401 -4.23 12.64 20.07
CA SER A 401 -5.33 13.16 20.91
C SER A 401 -6.70 13.11 20.22
N GLN A 402 -6.78 12.60 18.99
CA GLN A 402 -8.01 12.49 18.19
C GLN A 402 -8.00 11.19 17.38
N ALA A 403 -9.17 10.60 17.18
CA ALA A 403 -9.37 9.41 16.35
C ALA A 403 -9.31 9.76 14.86
N GLY A 404 -8.63 8.91 14.08
CA GLY A 404 -8.43 9.10 12.65
C GLY A 404 -7.48 8.06 12.07
N ASN A 405 -7.41 8.00 10.74
CA ASN A 405 -6.36 7.24 10.05
C ASN A 405 -5.27 8.24 9.64
N TYR A 406 -4.14 8.20 10.33
CA TYR A 406 -3.01 9.09 10.10
C TYR A 406 -2.02 8.48 9.10
N SER A 407 -1.41 9.34 8.28
CA SER A 407 -0.28 8.98 7.44
C SER A 407 0.97 9.56 8.09
N LEU A 408 1.93 8.71 8.42
CA LEU A 408 3.16 9.08 9.14
C LEU A 408 4.40 8.77 8.27
N PRO A 409 5.00 9.79 7.63
CA PRO A 409 6.33 9.67 7.03
C PRO A 409 7.38 9.34 8.10
N TRP A 410 8.26 8.38 7.82
CA TRP A 410 9.30 7.92 8.73
C TRP A 410 10.61 7.65 7.97
N TYR A 411 11.74 7.75 8.68
CA TYR A 411 13.07 7.48 8.14
C TYR A 411 14.06 7.11 9.25
N VAL A 412 15.09 6.34 8.91
CA VAL A 412 16.21 6.08 9.81
C VAL A 412 17.28 7.16 9.63
N ASN A 413 17.76 7.70 10.74
CA ASN A 413 18.77 8.76 10.79
C ASN A 413 20.05 8.19 11.43
N GLY A 414 21.19 8.22 10.74
CA GLY A 414 22.42 7.54 11.17
C GLY A 414 23.71 8.35 11.01
N GLN A 415 24.70 8.06 11.86
CA GLN A 415 26.07 8.61 11.77
C GLN A 415 26.92 7.83 10.75
N GLY A 416 26.49 7.83 9.50
CA GLY A 416 27.11 7.08 8.40
C GLY A 416 26.16 6.97 7.21
N SER A 417 26.37 5.97 6.36
CA SER A 417 25.41 5.62 5.31
C SER A 417 24.18 4.92 5.91
N VAL A 418 23.02 5.12 5.30
CA VAL A 418 21.75 4.46 5.65
C VAL A 418 21.13 3.94 4.35
N ASP A 419 20.71 2.68 4.32
CA ASP A 419 19.99 2.09 3.18
C ASP A 419 18.70 2.88 2.90
N SER A 420 18.50 3.37 1.69
CA SER A 420 17.39 4.26 1.34
C SER A 420 16.00 3.60 1.43
N ASN A 421 15.92 2.26 1.50
CA ASN A 421 14.70 1.54 1.83
C ASN A 421 14.31 1.64 3.31
N LEU A 422 15.16 2.21 4.18
CA LEU A 422 14.86 2.57 5.57
C LEU A 422 14.20 3.96 5.67
N SER A 423 13.32 4.24 4.71
CA SER A 423 12.43 5.40 4.70
C SER A 423 11.08 5.02 4.10
N GLY A 424 10.02 5.76 4.44
CA GLY A 424 8.69 5.49 3.90
C GLY A 424 7.57 6.22 4.62
N ASN A 425 6.38 5.62 4.58
CA ASN A 425 5.15 6.19 5.14
C ASN A 425 4.27 5.07 5.73
N LEU A 426 3.74 5.26 6.93
CA LEU A 426 2.91 4.29 7.66
C LEU A 426 1.48 4.79 7.81
N SER A 427 0.51 3.89 7.70
CA SER A 427 -0.91 4.16 7.97
C SER A 427 -1.25 3.74 9.41
N ILE A 428 -1.61 4.68 10.27
CA ILE A 428 -1.83 4.47 11.70
C ILE A 428 -3.32 4.73 12.02
N PRO A 429 -4.13 3.68 12.25
CA PRO A 429 -5.54 3.82 12.61
C PRO A 429 -5.72 4.01 14.13
N VAL A 430 -6.14 5.21 14.53
CA VAL A 430 -6.44 5.57 15.92
C VAL A 430 -7.95 5.59 16.13
N LEU A 431 -8.44 4.76 17.06
CA LEU A 431 -9.84 4.66 17.43
C LEU A 431 -10.23 5.72 18.48
N LYS A 432 -11.52 5.95 18.70
CA LYS A 432 -12.01 6.86 19.75
C LYS A 432 -11.71 6.32 21.14
N ALA A 433 -11.41 7.18 22.12
CA ALA A 433 -11.18 6.81 23.51
C ALA A 433 -12.26 5.85 24.04
N GLN A 434 -11.86 4.79 24.73
CA GLN A 434 -12.78 3.77 25.22
C GLN A 434 -13.69 4.35 26.32
N VAL A 435 -14.99 4.23 26.12
CA VAL A 435 -15.99 4.45 27.16
C VAL A 435 -15.89 3.31 28.18
N LEU A 436 -15.88 3.67 29.46
CA LEU A 436 -15.87 2.80 30.64
C LEU A 436 -17.08 3.15 31.52
N LYS A 437 -17.78 2.16 32.06
CA LYS A 437 -18.83 2.38 33.07
C LYS A 437 -18.64 1.45 34.26
N LEU A 438 -18.84 1.99 35.46
CA LEU A 438 -18.78 1.29 36.73
C LEU A 438 -20.16 1.36 37.40
N ASP A 439 -20.69 0.22 37.85
CA ASP A 439 -22.06 0.11 38.39
C ASP A 439 -22.17 -0.83 39.60
N ILE A 440 -23.11 -0.54 40.49
CA ILE A 440 -23.46 -1.37 41.66
C ILE A 440 -24.84 -1.97 41.40
N SER A 441 -24.89 -3.23 40.99
CA SER A 441 -26.11 -3.89 40.53
C SER A 441 -26.97 -4.46 41.66
N ASN A 442 -26.38 -4.80 42.81
CA ASN A 442 -27.11 -5.21 44.02
C ASN A 442 -26.31 -4.98 45.32
N ILE A 443 -27.03 -4.88 46.45
CA ILE A 443 -26.48 -4.92 47.81
C ILE A 443 -27.30 -5.90 48.66
N ASP A 444 -26.67 -6.98 49.09
CA ASP A 444 -27.22 -7.92 50.07
C ASP A 444 -26.58 -7.69 51.46
N ILE A 445 -27.36 -7.82 52.53
CA ILE A 445 -26.86 -7.83 53.91
C ILE A 445 -27.10 -9.20 54.52
N ILE A 446 -26.02 -9.96 54.74
CA ILE A 446 -26.08 -11.36 55.22
C ILE A 446 -25.34 -11.47 56.56
N ASN A 447 -26.07 -11.84 57.62
CA ASN A 447 -25.57 -11.90 59.00
C ASN A 447 -24.97 -10.57 59.55
N GLY A 448 -25.24 -9.44 58.89
CA GLY A 448 -24.66 -8.12 59.21
C GLY A 448 -23.40 -7.77 58.42
N GLU A 449 -22.92 -8.64 57.52
CA GLU A 449 -21.91 -8.32 56.51
C GLU A 449 -22.58 -7.81 55.23
N THR A 450 -22.03 -6.75 54.63
CA THR A 450 -22.52 -6.17 53.37
C THR A 450 -21.78 -6.81 52.20
N ILE A 451 -22.55 -7.45 51.32
CA ILE A 451 -22.08 -8.04 50.06
C ILE A 451 -22.64 -7.21 48.91
N ILE A 452 -21.80 -6.86 47.95
CA ILE A 452 -22.17 -6.07 46.79
C ILE A 452 -21.88 -6.85 45.51
N ASP A 453 -22.79 -6.76 44.55
CA ASP A 453 -22.59 -7.22 43.18
C ASP A 453 -22.35 -6.00 42.29
N TRP A 454 -21.23 -5.99 41.59
CA TRP A 454 -20.76 -4.86 40.80
C TRP A 454 -20.50 -5.25 39.34
N GLU A 455 -20.59 -4.27 38.44
CA GLU A 455 -20.42 -4.44 37.00
C GLU A 455 -19.48 -3.36 36.42
N ILE A 456 -18.70 -3.75 35.41
CA ILE A 456 -17.81 -2.87 34.64
C ILE A 456 -18.03 -3.12 33.15
N ASP A 457 -18.57 -2.14 32.42
CA ASP A 457 -18.73 -2.17 30.95
C ASP A 457 -17.59 -1.37 30.29
N LEU A 458 -16.70 -2.07 29.56
CA LEU A 458 -15.61 -1.47 28.79
C LEU A 458 -15.85 -1.63 27.29
N SER A 459 -16.10 -0.52 26.61
CA SER A 459 -16.37 -0.48 25.17
C SER A 459 -15.25 -1.06 24.29
N ALA A 460 -15.60 -1.40 23.04
CA ALA A 460 -14.81 -2.16 22.08
C ALA A 460 -13.35 -1.67 21.92
N GLY A 461 -12.39 -2.52 22.28
CA GLY A 461 -10.97 -2.20 22.16
C GLY A 461 -10.04 -3.23 22.79
N LYS A 462 -8.84 -2.77 23.13
CA LYS A 462 -7.87 -3.52 23.93
C LYS A 462 -8.31 -3.57 25.41
N SER A 463 -7.69 -4.46 26.17
CA SER A 463 -7.85 -4.49 27.63
C SER A 463 -7.26 -3.24 28.26
N ARG A 464 -7.82 -2.83 29.41
CA ARG A 464 -7.38 -1.65 30.16
C ARG A 464 -7.19 -2.02 31.63
N SER A 465 -6.02 -1.70 32.17
CA SER A 465 -5.82 -1.73 33.62
C SER A 465 -6.60 -0.58 34.27
N LEU A 466 -7.23 -0.88 35.41
CA LEU A 466 -7.91 0.05 36.29
C LEU A 466 -7.40 -0.16 37.72
N ALA A 467 -7.18 0.93 38.45
CA ALA A 467 -7.13 0.90 39.92
C ALA A 467 -8.55 1.12 40.44
N LEU A 468 -9.13 0.10 41.06
CA LEU A 468 -10.52 0.05 41.50
C LEU A 468 -10.61 0.18 43.02
N GLU A 469 -11.59 0.96 43.49
CA GLU A 469 -11.83 1.20 44.91
C GLU A 469 -13.29 0.92 45.27
N LEU A 470 -13.49 0.09 46.30
CA LEU A 470 -14.78 -0.24 46.89
C LEU A 470 -14.77 0.18 48.36
N GLY A 471 -15.82 0.90 48.78
CA GLY A 471 -15.88 1.46 50.12
C GLY A 471 -17.28 1.82 50.60
N LYS A 472 -17.32 2.46 51.77
CA LYS A 472 -18.55 2.95 52.41
C LYS A 472 -18.60 4.48 52.38
N GLU A 473 -19.80 5.03 52.31
CA GLU A 473 -20.04 6.44 52.57
C GLU A 473 -20.70 6.64 53.95
N LYS A 474 -20.22 7.63 54.69
CA LYS A 474 -20.74 8.01 56.01
C LYS A 474 -20.67 9.54 56.15
N ASP A 475 -21.80 10.18 56.42
CA ASP A 475 -21.90 11.63 56.68
C ASP A 475 -21.29 12.52 55.56
N GLY A 476 -21.42 12.07 54.29
CA GLY A 476 -20.84 12.75 53.12
C GLY A 476 -19.33 12.55 52.96
N GLN A 477 -18.73 11.58 53.66
CA GLN A 477 -17.33 11.19 53.53
C GLN A 477 -17.22 9.73 53.12
N ARG A 478 -16.39 9.48 52.11
CA ARG A 478 -16.12 8.16 51.56
C ARG A 478 -14.86 7.55 52.19
N PHE A 479 -14.93 6.27 52.51
CA PHE A 479 -13.88 5.50 53.15
C PHE A 479 -13.63 4.20 52.40
N ALA A 480 -12.46 4.09 51.78
CA ALA A 480 -12.00 2.90 51.09
C ALA A 480 -11.94 1.70 52.05
N ILE A 481 -12.37 0.53 51.58
CA ILE A 481 -12.31 -0.73 52.33
C ILE A 481 -11.47 -1.75 51.56
N ILE A 482 -11.64 -1.81 50.23
CA ILE A 482 -10.87 -2.67 49.34
C ILE A 482 -10.42 -1.83 48.14
N SER A 483 -9.13 -1.81 47.87
CA SER A 483 -8.56 -1.28 46.63
C SER A 483 -7.74 -2.36 45.92
N PHE A 484 -7.86 -2.44 44.60
CA PHE A 484 -7.22 -3.47 43.79
C PHE A 484 -7.03 -3.02 42.34
N GLU A 485 -5.94 -3.45 41.71
CA GLU A 485 -5.71 -3.24 40.28
C GLU A 485 -6.25 -4.43 39.48
N ARG A 486 -6.81 -4.17 38.29
CA ARG A 486 -7.35 -5.21 37.41
C ARG A 486 -7.36 -4.82 35.94
N ASP A 487 -6.84 -5.71 35.09
CA ASP A 487 -7.09 -5.67 33.64
C ASP A 487 -8.55 -6.02 33.34
N ILE A 488 -9.27 -5.06 32.77
CA ILE A 488 -10.63 -5.23 32.27
C ILE A 488 -10.57 -5.56 30.77
N LEU A 489 -11.23 -6.65 30.39
CA LEU A 489 -11.45 -7.02 29.00
C LEU A 489 -12.64 -6.24 28.44
N SER A 490 -12.67 -6.01 27.13
CA SER A 490 -13.81 -5.33 26.51
C SER A 490 -15.10 -6.16 26.59
N GLY A 491 -16.21 -5.48 26.84
CA GLY A 491 -17.49 -6.04 27.25
C GLY A 491 -17.72 -5.86 28.75
N ILE A 492 -18.64 -6.66 29.28
CA ILE A 492 -19.06 -6.62 30.68
C ILE A 492 -18.18 -7.55 31.53
N THR A 493 -17.55 -6.99 32.57
CA THR A 493 -16.86 -7.71 33.64
C THR A 493 -17.56 -7.43 34.96
N SER A 494 -18.23 -8.43 35.54
CA SER A 494 -18.88 -8.33 36.85
C SER A 494 -18.16 -9.12 37.94
N GLY A 495 -18.53 -8.86 39.20
CA GLY A 495 -18.03 -9.58 40.35
C GLY A 495 -18.85 -9.31 41.62
N THR A 496 -18.76 -10.23 42.57
CA THR A 496 -19.32 -10.09 43.92
C THR A 496 -18.20 -9.76 44.90
N THR A 497 -18.44 -8.91 45.90
CA THR A 497 -17.42 -8.55 46.90
C THR A 497 -18.06 -8.32 48.27
N ASN A 498 -17.47 -8.89 49.32
CA ASN A 498 -17.90 -8.71 50.71
C ASN A 498 -17.07 -7.60 51.35
N LEU A 499 -17.72 -6.51 51.79
CA LEU A 499 -17.09 -5.36 52.45
C LEU A 499 -17.10 -5.49 53.99
N GLY A 500 -17.62 -6.60 54.53
CA GLY A 500 -17.77 -6.84 55.95
C GLY A 500 -18.90 -6.00 56.56
N GLN A 501 -18.88 -5.84 57.89
CA GLN A 501 -19.89 -5.05 58.59
C GLN A 501 -19.62 -3.55 58.43
N LEU A 502 -20.59 -2.82 57.86
CA LEU A 502 -20.49 -1.38 57.59
C LEU A 502 -21.25 -0.54 58.63
N ASP A 503 -20.74 0.65 58.89
CA ASP A 503 -21.34 1.67 59.77
C ASP A 503 -21.66 2.97 59.00
N GLY A 504 -21.92 2.86 57.70
CA GLY A 504 -22.22 3.96 56.78
C GLY A 504 -23.71 4.11 56.43
N GLN A 505 -23.99 5.02 55.50
CA GLN A 505 -25.31 5.26 54.91
C GLN A 505 -25.45 4.60 53.52
N GLY A 506 -24.32 4.39 52.83
CA GLY A 506 -24.25 3.76 51.51
C GLY A 506 -22.88 3.13 51.24
N VAL A 507 -22.74 2.55 50.06
CA VAL A 507 -21.51 2.04 49.46
C VAL A 507 -21.20 2.80 48.18
N TYR A 508 -19.92 2.82 47.80
CA TYR A 508 -19.48 3.38 46.52
C TYR A 508 -18.48 2.46 45.81
N PHE A 509 -18.43 2.62 44.49
CA PHE A 509 -17.50 1.95 43.58
C PHE A 509 -16.89 3.01 42.66
N SER A 510 -15.57 3.14 42.71
CA SER A 510 -14.83 4.16 41.95
C SER A 510 -13.67 3.54 41.16
N GLY A 511 -13.35 4.12 40.01
CA GLY A 511 -12.28 3.65 39.11
C GLY A 511 -11.31 4.77 38.71
N LEU A 512 -10.04 4.54 38.99
CA LEU A 512 -8.92 5.39 38.60
C LEU A 512 -8.21 4.78 37.38
N VAL A 513 -7.92 5.63 36.39
CA VAL A 513 -7.22 5.24 35.15
C VAL A 513 -5.81 5.83 35.12
N SER A 514 -4.84 5.04 34.67
CA SER A 514 -3.50 5.49 34.30
C SER A 514 -3.21 5.11 32.84
N ASP A 515 -2.30 5.84 32.19
CA ASP A 515 -1.70 5.44 30.90
C ASP A 515 -2.66 5.30 29.69
N TRP A 516 -3.91 5.75 29.82
CA TRP A 516 -4.87 5.89 28.72
C TRP A 516 -5.96 6.93 29.03
N VAL A 517 -6.74 7.33 28.00
CA VAL A 517 -7.78 8.36 28.11
C VAL A 517 -9.18 7.75 28.02
N ILE A 518 -10.03 8.06 29.02
CA ILE A 518 -11.44 7.66 29.05
C ILE A 518 -12.29 8.44 28.04
N GLY A 519 -13.19 7.70 27.36
CA GLY A 519 -14.08 8.24 26.34
C GLY A 519 -15.22 9.08 26.90
N PHE A 520 -15.74 10.01 26.08
CA PHE A 520 -16.90 10.81 26.45
C PHE A 520 -18.13 9.94 26.70
N GLY A 521 -18.80 10.14 27.85
CA GLY A 521 -19.90 9.30 28.31
C GLY A 521 -19.44 8.07 29.13
N SER A 522 -18.17 8.04 29.56
CA SER A 522 -17.74 7.15 30.65
C SER A 522 -18.35 7.58 31.98
N ASP A 523 -18.56 6.61 32.86
CA ASP A 523 -19.00 6.81 34.23
C ASP A 523 -18.07 6.01 35.16
N ILE A 524 -17.32 6.70 36.01
CA ILE A 524 -16.21 6.10 36.76
C ILE A 524 -16.43 6.06 38.27
N ASP A 525 -17.63 6.44 38.72
CA ASP A 525 -17.94 6.61 40.13
C ASP A 525 -19.44 6.40 40.37
N ASN A 526 -19.79 5.39 41.16
CA ASN A 526 -21.17 4.97 41.40
C ASN A 526 -21.41 4.79 42.90
N GLU A 527 -22.60 5.16 43.38
CA GLU A 527 -22.98 5.14 44.79
C GLU A 527 -24.40 4.60 44.99
N MET A 528 -24.59 3.77 46.02
CA MET A 528 -25.87 3.14 46.32
C MET A 528 -26.08 3.06 47.83
N LEU A 529 -27.27 3.47 48.29
CA LEU A 529 -27.64 3.47 49.70
C LEU A 529 -27.86 2.04 50.22
N LEU A 530 -27.51 1.80 51.49
CA LEU A 530 -27.77 0.51 52.13
C LEU A 530 -29.28 0.27 52.29
N PRO A 531 -29.78 -0.95 52.10
CA PRO A 531 -31.20 -1.26 52.24
C PRO A 531 -31.67 -1.15 53.70
N ASP A 532 -32.85 -0.54 53.88
CA ASP A 532 -33.43 -0.28 55.20
C ASP A 532 -34.04 -1.56 55.83
N ASN A 533 -33.78 -1.74 57.12
CA ASN A 533 -33.99 -2.98 57.87
C ASN A 533 -34.74 -2.73 59.19
N GLU A 534 -35.73 -1.84 59.19
CA GLU A 534 -36.57 -1.59 60.36
C GLU A 534 -37.58 -2.74 60.61
N PRO A 535 -37.67 -3.27 61.86
CA PRO A 535 -38.64 -4.31 62.22
C PRO A 535 -39.97 -3.73 62.71
N GLU A 536 -41.11 -4.18 62.15
CA GLU A 536 -42.46 -3.79 62.61
C GLU A 536 -43.12 -4.93 63.42
N PRO A 537 -43.04 -4.92 64.78
CA PRO A 537 -43.67 -5.95 65.60
C PRO A 537 -45.18 -5.79 65.69
N VAL A 538 -45.92 -6.86 65.37
CA VAL A 538 -47.38 -6.92 65.48
C VAL A 538 -47.80 -8.06 66.42
N ILE A 539 -48.75 -7.77 67.31
CA ILE A 539 -49.34 -8.74 68.25
C ILE A 539 -50.87 -8.73 68.14
N THR A 540 -51.49 -9.91 68.10
CA THR A 540 -52.96 -10.06 68.16
C THR A 540 -53.36 -11.07 69.23
N ILE A 541 -54.53 -10.91 69.86
CA ILE A 541 -55.10 -11.88 70.81
C ILE A 541 -56.39 -12.44 70.21
N SER A 542 -56.54 -13.76 70.23
CA SER A 542 -57.77 -14.41 69.78
C SER A 542 -58.92 -14.14 70.76
N PRO A 543 -60.14 -13.84 70.28
CA PRO A 543 -61.33 -13.71 71.13
C PRO A 543 -61.84 -15.05 71.69
N THR A 544 -61.31 -16.19 71.23
CA THR A 544 -61.67 -17.52 71.75
C THR A 544 -60.66 -18.01 72.77
N THR A 545 -61.15 -18.44 73.93
CA THR A 545 -60.37 -18.97 75.04
C THR A 545 -60.65 -20.45 75.30
N GLN A 546 -59.87 -21.08 76.19
CA GLN A 546 -60.18 -22.44 76.68
C GLN A 546 -60.14 -22.45 78.23
N PRO A 547 -61.26 -22.70 78.92
CA PRO A 547 -62.62 -22.92 78.40
C PRO A 547 -63.20 -21.70 77.65
N VAL A 548 -64.15 -21.96 76.75
CA VAL A 548 -64.73 -20.98 75.80
C VAL A 548 -65.53 -19.87 76.50
N ILE A 549 -66.11 -20.17 77.67
CA ILE A 549 -66.69 -19.19 78.57
C ILE A 549 -65.96 -19.36 79.91
N PRO A 550 -64.97 -18.49 80.22
CA PRO A 550 -64.18 -18.58 81.44
C PRO A 550 -64.94 -18.09 82.67
N THR A 551 -64.57 -18.61 83.85
CA THR A 551 -65.10 -18.19 85.15
C THR A 551 -64.02 -17.50 85.99
N ALA A 552 -64.38 -16.47 86.76
CA ALA A 552 -63.44 -15.78 87.65
C ALA A 552 -62.70 -16.74 88.59
N GLY A 553 -61.37 -16.60 88.68
CA GLY A 553 -60.46 -17.47 89.43
C GLY A 553 -60.08 -18.80 88.74
N GLU A 554 -60.65 -19.10 87.57
CA GLU A 554 -60.30 -20.30 86.78
C GLU A 554 -58.96 -20.10 86.04
N LYS A 555 -58.29 -21.21 85.67
CA LYS A 555 -57.13 -21.16 84.77
C LYS A 555 -57.58 -21.27 83.32
N VAL A 556 -57.25 -20.25 82.53
CA VAL A 556 -57.78 -20.07 81.17
C VAL A 556 -56.64 -19.92 80.18
N THR A 557 -56.68 -20.69 79.10
CA THR A 557 -55.75 -20.55 77.98
C THR A 557 -56.22 -19.41 77.06
N LEU A 558 -55.37 -18.40 76.90
CA LEU A 558 -55.44 -17.43 75.81
C LEU A 558 -54.62 -17.94 74.63
N PHE A 559 -55.04 -17.58 73.42
CA PHE A 559 -54.26 -17.75 72.19
C PHE A 559 -53.91 -16.37 71.63
N TYR A 560 -52.69 -16.20 71.12
CA TYR A 560 -52.20 -14.95 70.56
C TYR A 560 -51.24 -15.21 69.40
N SER A 561 -51.13 -14.28 68.46
CA SER A 561 -50.14 -14.34 67.38
C SER A 561 -49.12 -13.21 67.52
N LEU A 562 -47.91 -13.49 67.06
CA LEU A 562 -46.84 -12.51 66.83
C LEU A 562 -46.52 -12.53 65.33
N SER A 563 -46.44 -11.39 64.67
CA SER A 563 -45.88 -11.27 63.32
C SER A 563 -44.84 -10.15 63.27
N ASN A 564 -44.03 -10.22 62.22
CA ASN A 564 -43.24 -9.12 61.72
C ASN A 564 -43.86 -8.70 60.40
N ASP A 565 -44.21 -7.42 60.28
CA ASP A 565 -44.82 -6.86 59.09
C ASP A 565 -43.79 -5.97 58.32
N GLY A 566 -42.59 -5.78 58.88
CA GLY A 566 -41.44 -5.05 58.30
C GLY A 566 -40.30 -5.96 57.79
N THR A 567 -39.12 -5.40 57.52
CA THR A 567 -38.01 -6.09 56.83
C THR A 567 -36.93 -6.66 57.77
N GLY A 568 -36.64 -6.00 58.89
CA GLY A 568 -35.62 -6.44 59.86
C GLY A 568 -36.09 -7.55 60.80
N ASP A 569 -35.19 -8.39 61.29
CA ASP A 569 -35.49 -9.47 62.25
C ASP A 569 -35.92 -8.93 63.64
N ILE A 570 -37.06 -9.35 64.18
CA ILE A 570 -37.50 -8.91 65.52
C ILE A 570 -36.73 -9.65 66.61
N PRO A 571 -35.99 -8.96 67.51
CA PRO A 571 -35.23 -9.59 68.58
C PRO A 571 -36.13 -10.18 69.67
N SER A 572 -35.55 -11.03 70.53
CA SER A 572 -36.23 -11.56 71.72
C SER A 572 -36.68 -10.44 72.66
N GLY A 573 -37.91 -10.53 73.17
CA GLY A 573 -38.58 -9.44 73.89
C GLY A 573 -39.48 -9.94 75.02
N THR A 574 -40.28 -9.03 75.58
CA THR A 574 -41.22 -9.32 76.69
C THR A 574 -42.65 -8.96 76.31
N ILE A 575 -43.58 -9.89 76.53
CA ILE A 575 -45.03 -9.71 76.35
C ILE A 575 -45.68 -9.66 77.73
N VAL A 576 -46.45 -8.59 78.01
CA VAL A 576 -47.16 -8.40 79.28
C VAL A 576 -48.67 -8.31 79.03
N PHE A 577 -49.39 -9.32 79.50
CA PHE A 577 -50.85 -9.40 79.49
C PHE A 577 -51.40 -8.73 80.75
N LYS A 578 -52.33 -7.79 80.59
CA LYS A 578 -52.93 -6.98 81.66
C LYS A 578 -54.45 -6.87 81.49
N THR A 579 -55.17 -6.60 82.55
CA THR A 579 -56.56 -6.09 82.49
C THR A 579 -56.59 -4.58 82.21
N SER A 580 -57.78 -4.05 81.91
CA SER A 580 -57.99 -2.63 81.60
C SER A 580 -57.74 -1.64 82.75
N ASP A 581 -57.64 -2.13 83.99
CA ASP A 581 -57.20 -1.38 85.18
C ASP A 581 -55.66 -1.32 85.33
N GLY A 582 -54.93 -2.09 84.51
CA GLY A 582 -53.48 -2.23 84.55
C GLY A 582 -52.96 -3.45 85.34
N SER A 583 -53.81 -4.22 86.01
CA SER A 583 -53.38 -5.40 86.77
C SER A 583 -52.78 -6.48 85.86
N VAL A 584 -51.61 -7.02 86.21
CA VAL A 584 -50.86 -7.97 85.36
C VAL A 584 -51.41 -9.39 85.54
N LEU A 585 -51.78 -10.02 84.41
CA LEU A 585 -52.30 -11.39 84.35
C LEU A 585 -51.20 -12.41 84.08
N ALA A 586 -50.25 -12.08 83.20
CA ALA A 586 -49.05 -12.88 82.91
C ALA A 586 -47.98 -12.04 82.19
N THR A 587 -46.72 -12.47 82.35
CA THR A 587 -45.57 -12.00 81.57
C THR A 587 -44.90 -13.19 80.91
N VAL A 588 -44.51 -13.06 79.64
CA VAL A 588 -43.91 -14.12 78.83
C VAL A 588 -42.78 -13.53 77.97
N GLU A 589 -41.65 -14.22 77.83
CA GLU A 589 -40.60 -13.83 76.90
C GLU A 589 -40.93 -14.32 75.47
N SER A 590 -40.61 -13.51 74.45
CA SER A 590 -40.69 -13.92 73.05
C SER A 590 -39.33 -14.36 72.54
N ASP A 591 -39.29 -15.47 71.80
CA ASP A 591 -38.17 -15.80 70.91
C ASP A 591 -38.02 -14.73 69.81
N ILE A 592 -36.92 -14.81 69.04
CA ILE A 592 -36.72 -14.04 67.80
C ILE A 592 -37.83 -14.41 66.80
N ILE A 593 -38.45 -13.43 66.14
CA ILE A 593 -39.59 -13.62 65.22
C ILE A 593 -39.19 -13.25 63.79
N GLN A 594 -38.93 -14.28 62.98
CA GLN A 594 -38.62 -14.16 61.54
C GLN A 594 -39.85 -14.41 60.64
N SER A 595 -40.97 -14.88 61.21
CA SER A 595 -42.24 -15.12 60.51
C SER A 595 -43.38 -15.32 61.52
N ALA A 596 -44.63 -15.21 61.07
CA ALA A 596 -45.81 -15.23 61.92
C ALA A 596 -45.92 -16.52 62.79
N SER A 597 -46.10 -16.34 64.10
CA SER A 597 -46.06 -17.39 65.12
C SER A 597 -47.31 -17.36 66.01
N GLU A 598 -48.11 -18.43 65.98
CA GLU A 598 -49.20 -18.64 66.94
C GLU A 598 -48.69 -19.24 68.25
N LYS A 599 -49.09 -18.66 69.37
CA LYS A 599 -48.70 -19.05 70.73
C LYS A 599 -49.91 -19.05 71.68
N SER A 600 -49.73 -19.61 72.87
CA SER A 600 -50.75 -19.63 73.91
C SER A 600 -50.15 -19.43 75.30
N ILE A 601 -50.94 -18.91 76.23
CA ILE A 601 -50.55 -18.68 77.62
C ILE A 601 -51.73 -19.00 78.56
N VAL A 602 -51.45 -19.58 79.72
CA VAL A 602 -52.45 -19.85 80.75
C VAL A 602 -52.42 -18.73 81.79
N ILE A 603 -53.50 -17.98 81.90
CA ILE A 603 -53.71 -16.96 82.93
C ILE A 603 -54.68 -17.45 84.01
N THR A 604 -54.71 -16.77 85.16
CA THR A 604 -55.85 -16.84 86.08
C THR A 604 -56.88 -15.80 85.63
N TRP A 605 -58.15 -16.18 85.50
CA TRP A 605 -59.19 -15.27 85.02
C TRP A 605 -59.58 -14.24 86.10
N PRO A 606 -59.64 -12.94 85.78
CA PRO A 606 -60.06 -11.90 86.71
C PRO A 606 -61.60 -11.88 86.88
N GLU A 607 -62.09 -11.02 87.78
CA GLU A 607 -63.52 -10.82 88.01
C GLU A 607 -64.16 -9.88 86.96
N GLY A 608 -65.47 -10.04 86.74
CA GLY A 608 -66.29 -9.20 85.86
C GLY A 608 -66.88 -9.94 84.65
N ASP A 609 -68.13 -9.61 84.32
CA ASP A 609 -69.00 -10.24 83.31
C ASP A 609 -68.42 -10.17 81.88
N THR A 610 -67.56 -9.19 81.60
CA THR A 610 -66.76 -9.11 80.38
C THR A 610 -65.41 -8.47 80.70
N VAL A 611 -64.36 -9.22 80.47
CA VAL A 611 -62.97 -8.87 80.79
C VAL A 611 -62.30 -8.32 79.54
N LYS A 612 -61.77 -7.10 79.62
CA LYS A 612 -60.87 -6.56 78.59
C LYS A 612 -59.42 -6.92 78.95
N ILE A 613 -58.78 -7.68 78.06
CA ILE A 613 -57.36 -8.06 78.16
C ILE A 613 -56.57 -7.21 77.17
N VAL A 614 -55.46 -6.65 77.63
CA VAL A 614 -54.49 -5.87 76.86
C VAL A 614 -53.17 -6.62 76.85
N ALA A 615 -52.57 -6.86 75.68
CA ALA A 615 -51.21 -7.36 75.58
C ALA A 615 -50.31 -6.25 75.03
N ASN A 616 -49.17 -6.05 75.68
CA ASN A 616 -48.12 -5.12 75.28
C ASN A 616 -46.89 -5.97 74.98
N TRP A 617 -46.33 -5.89 73.78
CA TRP A 617 -45.09 -6.56 73.42
C TRP A 617 -44.00 -5.51 73.24
N TYR A 618 -42.89 -5.70 73.96
CA TYR A 618 -41.69 -4.88 73.94
C TYR A 618 -40.57 -5.73 73.33
N ALA A 619 -40.06 -5.35 72.16
CA ALA A 619 -39.03 -6.10 71.44
C ALA A 619 -37.97 -5.14 70.89
N GLY A 620 -36.76 -5.20 71.46
CA GLY A 620 -35.80 -4.10 71.31
C GLY A 620 -36.38 -2.80 71.85
N ASP A 621 -36.21 -1.70 71.11
CA ASP A 621 -36.79 -0.39 71.42
C ASP A 621 -38.25 -0.24 70.94
N SER A 622 -38.76 -1.19 70.15
CA SER A 622 -40.13 -1.15 69.60
C SER A 622 -41.18 -1.71 70.57
N GLN A 623 -42.28 -0.97 70.75
CA GLN A 623 -43.46 -1.41 71.52
C GLN A 623 -44.71 -1.48 70.64
N THR A 624 -45.39 -2.62 70.66
CA THR A 624 -46.72 -2.81 70.04
C THR A 624 -47.76 -3.21 71.09
N THR A 625 -49.02 -2.83 70.90
CA THR A 625 -50.09 -3.00 71.91
C THR A 625 -51.43 -3.36 71.27
N THR A 626 -52.08 -4.39 71.79
CA THR A 626 -53.37 -4.89 71.30
C THR A 626 -54.34 -5.16 72.46
N SER A 627 -55.64 -5.27 72.19
CA SER A 627 -56.60 -5.64 73.23
C SER A 627 -57.86 -6.34 72.70
N VAL A 628 -58.39 -7.27 73.48
CA VAL A 628 -59.62 -8.03 73.19
C VAL A 628 -60.55 -8.01 74.41
N SER A 629 -61.86 -8.15 74.20
CA SER A 629 -62.86 -8.23 75.28
C SER A 629 -63.60 -9.56 75.21
N ILE A 630 -63.64 -10.29 76.32
CA ILE A 630 -64.11 -11.69 76.39
C ILE A 630 -65.12 -11.80 77.54
N SER A 631 -66.29 -12.37 77.28
CA SER A 631 -67.36 -12.52 78.28
C SER A 631 -67.10 -13.68 79.25
N SER A 632 -67.60 -13.55 80.48
CA SER A 632 -67.25 -14.36 81.65
C SER A 632 -68.50 -14.87 82.37
N THR A 633 -68.46 -16.05 82.97
CA THR A 633 -69.57 -16.57 83.79
C THR A 633 -69.52 -16.06 85.23
N VAL A 634 -70.58 -15.36 85.64
CA VAL A 634 -70.73 -14.84 87.01
C VAL A 634 -71.08 -15.96 87.99
N LYS A 635 -70.38 -16.00 89.13
CA LYS A 635 -70.57 -16.99 90.19
C LYS A 635 -71.52 -16.45 91.27
N VAL A 636 -72.82 -16.59 91.05
CA VAL A 636 -73.85 -16.17 92.02
C VAL A 636 -73.72 -16.97 93.32
N ILE A 637 -73.72 -16.28 94.45
CA ILE A 637 -73.81 -16.85 95.80
C ILE A 637 -75.17 -16.47 96.36
N GLU A 638 -76.08 -17.44 96.49
CA GLU A 638 -77.37 -17.23 97.16
C GLU A 638 -77.24 -17.57 98.65
N THR A 639 -77.74 -16.69 99.51
CA THR A 639 -78.00 -16.94 100.93
C THR A 639 -79.48 -16.66 101.24
N ASP A 640 -80.04 -17.42 102.16
CA ASP A 640 -81.49 -17.52 102.36
C ASP A 640 -82.19 -16.22 102.78
N ASN A 641 -83.40 -16.02 102.22
CA ASN A 641 -84.59 -15.44 102.86
C ASN A 641 -84.60 -13.91 103.21
N PHE A 642 -85.50 -13.13 102.56
CA PHE A 642 -86.58 -12.37 103.25
C PHE A 642 -87.59 -11.63 102.31
N SER A 643 -88.90 -11.77 102.62
CA SER A 643 -90.09 -10.95 102.28
C SER A 643 -90.30 -10.26 100.92
N ILE A 644 -91.48 -10.53 100.34
CA ILE A 644 -92.16 -9.78 99.25
C ILE A 644 -92.81 -8.47 99.80
N PRO A 645 -93.22 -7.51 98.95
CA PRO A 645 -94.67 -7.35 98.68
C PRO A 645 -95.05 -7.10 97.19
N TRP A 646 -96.35 -7.11 96.89
CA TRP A 646 -96.93 -7.37 95.56
C TRP A 646 -97.34 -6.12 94.76
N GLY A 647 -97.39 -6.22 93.41
CA GLY A 647 -98.12 -5.24 92.58
C GLY A 647 -98.06 -5.42 91.04
N GLY A 648 -99.12 -5.98 90.43
CA GLY A 648 -99.42 -5.90 88.99
C GLY A 648 -98.66 -6.85 88.04
N ILE A 649 -99.05 -7.12 86.79
CA ILE A 649 -100.33 -7.49 86.13
C ILE A 649 -100.06 -7.59 84.59
N LEU A 650 -100.40 -8.75 83.99
CA LEU A 650 -100.73 -9.03 82.56
C LEU A 650 -99.86 -8.59 81.34
N GLY A 651 -99.53 -9.57 80.48
CA GLY A 651 -99.31 -9.45 79.02
C GLY A 651 -97.85 -9.25 78.56
N GLY A 652 -97.37 -9.76 77.40
CA GLY A 652 -97.91 -10.69 76.38
C GLY A 652 -96.77 -11.07 75.38
N LEU A 653 -96.60 -12.33 74.96
CA LEU A 653 -97.18 -13.01 73.76
C LEU A 653 -96.52 -12.65 72.40
N GLY A 654 -95.96 -13.65 71.68
CA GLY A 654 -95.42 -13.58 70.29
C GLY A 654 -93.93 -13.96 70.20
N VAL A 655 -93.45 -15.12 69.75
CA VAL A 655 -93.70 -16.01 68.56
C VAL A 655 -92.94 -15.57 67.29
N GLY A 656 -92.00 -16.43 66.85
CA GLY A 656 -91.30 -16.38 65.55
C GLY A 656 -90.44 -17.65 65.34
N ILE A 657 -90.51 -18.31 64.17
CA ILE A 657 -89.99 -19.68 63.94
C ILE A 657 -89.29 -19.82 62.56
N GLY A 658 -88.17 -20.54 62.51
CA GLY A 658 -87.48 -21.07 61.30
C GLY A 658 -86.02 -21.46 61.62
N LEU A 659 -85.48 -22.68 61.46
CA LEU A 659 -85.50 -23.70 60.37
C LEU A 659 -84.69 -23.21 59.12
N ILE A 660 -83.77 -23.96 58.49
CA ILE A 660 -83.42 -25.41 58.58
C ILE A 660 -82.07 -25.79 57.88
N LEU A 661 -81.45 -26.96 58.23
CA LEU A 661 -80.43 -27.82 57.52
C LEU A 661 -79.10 -27.18 56.98
N ILE A 662 -77.88 -27.77 57.02
CA ILE A 662 -77.26 -29.13 56.94
C ILE A 662 -76.88 -29.63 55.52
N ILE A 663 -75.57 -29.88 55.29
CA ILE A 663 -74.93 -30.91 54.40
C ILE A 663 -73.38 -30.84 54.62
N ARG A 664 -72.65 -31.89 55.10
CA ARG A 664 -71.97 -33.04 54.41
C ARG A 664 -70.75 -32.62 53.53
N ILE A 665 -69.64 -33.35 53.26
CA ILE A 665 -69.01 -34.69 53.58
C ILE A 665 -67.54 -34.66 52.99
N ARG A 666 -66.50 -35.48 53.27
CA ARG A 666 -65.95 -36.30 54.40
C ARG A 666 -64.62 -36.99 53.92
N ASN A 667 -63.78 -37.55 54.83
CA ASN A 667 -62.50 -38.30 54.61
C ASN A 667 -61.27 -37.38 54.31
N GLY A 668 -59.99 -37.66 54.65
CA GLY A 668 -59.30 -38.81 55.30
C GLY A 668 -58.27 -39.50 54.37
N PRO A 669 -57.22 -40.25 54.83
CA PRO A 669 -56.83 -40.62 56.21
C PRO A 669 -55.29 -40.80 56.54
N THR A 670 -54.91 -40.97 57.84
CA THR A 670 -53.73 -41.75 58.38
C THR A 670 -52.25 -41.39 58.01
N LYS A 671 -51.16 -41.64 58.80
CA LYS A 671 -50.92 -42.17 60.18
C LYS A 671 -49.46 -41.94 60.69
N GLU A 672 -49.30 -41.86 62.03
CA GLU A 672 -48.17 -42.34 62.90
C GLU A 672 -46.70 -41.86 62.68
N ARG A 673 -46.04 -41.15 63.64
CA ARG A 673 -45.30 -41.59 64.88
C ARG A 673 -43.90 -42.23 64.59
N LYS A 674 -42.79 -42.01 65.34
CA LYS A 674 -42.58 -41.56 66.75
C LYS A 674 -41.09 -41.17 67.06
N LYS A 675 -40.89 -40.16 67.93
CA LYS A 675 -39.80 -39.93 68.95
C LYS A 675 -38.29 -39.67 68.59
N LYS A 676 -37.78 -38.64 69.27
CA LYS A 676 -36.39 -38.22 69.68
C LYS A 676 -35.59 -39.34 70.44
N PRO A 677 -34.23 -39.29 70.66
CA PRO A 677 -33.41 -38.09 70.96
C PRO A 677 -31.92 -38.01 70.46
N LYS A 678 -31.28 -36.87 70.79
CA LYS A 678 -29.83 -36.46 70.69
C LYS A 678 -28.92 -37.25 71.69
N PRO A 679 -27.56 -37.35 71.59
CA PRO A 679 -26.61 -36.19 71.54
C PRO A 679 -25.15 -36.29 70.94
N LYS A 680 -24.57 -35.09 70.70
CA LYS A 680 -23.13 -34.64 70.77
C LYS A 680 -21.96 -35.35 70.01
N LYS A 681 -21.22 -34.52 69.22
CA LYS A 681 -19.74 -34.43 68.92
C LYS A 681 -18.95 -35.73 68.59
N THR A 682 -17.87 -35.76 67.78
CA THR A 682 -16.81 -34.78 67.46
C THR A 682 -16.44 -34.72 65.95
N THR A 683 -15.39 -33.96 65.61
CA THR A 683 -14.79 -33.73 64.30
C THR A 683 -14.01 -34.91 63.71
N SER A 684 -13.90 -34.93 62.38
CA SER A 684 -12.90 -35.64 61.58
C SER A 684 -12.89 -35.04 60.18
N ASP A 685 -11.74 -34.60 59.69
CA ASP A 685 -11.61 -34.03 58.34
C ASP A 685 -11.76 -35.11 57.26
N LYS A 686 -12.21 -34.69 56.07
CA LYS A 686 -12.62 -35.59 54.99
C LYS A 686 -12.07 -35.08 53.66
N VAL A 687 -11.57 -35.99 52.85
CA VAL A 687 -11.12 -35.69 51.49
C VAL A 687 -12.20 -36.19 50.52
N GLU A 688 -12.56 -35.35 49.56
CA GLU A 688 -13.43 -35.73 48.45
C GLU A 688 -12.60 -36.43 47.37
N VAL A 689 -12.93 -37.69 47.08
CA VAL A 689 -12.29 -38.47 46.01
C VAL A 689 -13.35 -38.82 44.97
N ALA A 690 -13.14 -38.41 43.71
CA ALA A 690 -14.07 -38.68 42.62
C ALA A 690 -13.97 -40.14 42.15
N CYS A 691 -15.10 -40.77 41.83
CA CYS A 691 -15.10 -42.10 41.20
C CYS A 691 -14.76 -41.98 39.69
N PRO A 692 -13.66 -42.57 39.20
CA PRO A 692 -13.16 -42.37 37.83
C PRO A 692 -13.99 -43.03 36.71
N ASN A 693 -15.22 -43.45 37.00
CA ASN A 693 -16.16 -44.06 36.04
C ASN A 693 -17.55 -43.38 36.03
N CYS A 694 -17.79 -42.40 36.90
CA CYS A 694 -19.06 -41.66 36.98
C CYS A 694 -18.96 -40.27 37.64
N ASP A 695 -17.74 -39.80 37.91
CA ASP A 695 -17.36 -38.51 38.54
C ASP A 695 -18.06 -38.18 39.87
N ARG A 696 -18.78 -39.13 40.46
CA ARG A 696 -19.44 -38.94 41.76
C ARG A 696 -18.40 -38.85 42.87
N ARG A 697 -18.46 -37.76 43.63
CA ARG A 697 -17.59 -37.49 44.78
C ARG A 697 -17.95 -38.40 45.94
N LEU A 698 -16.94 -39.11 46.47
CA LEU A 698 -17.03 -39.99 47.63
C LEU A 698 -16.19 -39.40 48.76
N ASN A 699 -16.77 -39.33 49.96
CA ASN A 699 -16.09 -38.81 51.14
C ASN A 699 -15.38 -39.96 51.87
N VAL A 700 -14.05 -39.94 51.91
CA VAL A 700 -13.23 -40.90 52.68
C VAL A 700 -12.33 -40.19 53.70
N PRO A 701 -11.97 -40.86 54.82
CA PRO A 701 -11.01 -40.32 55.78
C PRO A 701 -9.60 -40.24 55.16
N SER A 702 -8.85 -39.18 55.46
CA SER A 702 -7.51 -38.93 54.92
C SER A 702 -6.48 -40.03 55.21
N SER A 703 -6.70 -40.86 56.24
CA SER A 703 -5.82 -41.98 56.62
C SER A 703 -6.23 -43.35 56.05
N TYR A 704 -7.19 -43.41 55.12
CA TYR A 704 -7.66 -44.68 54.55
C TYR A 704 -6.88 -45.07 53.28
N ASN A 705 -6.14 -46.17 53.36
CA ASN A 705 -5.43 -46.77 52.23
C ASN A 705 -6.06 -48.14 51.88
N GLY A 706 -6.63 -48.28 50.68
CA GLY A 706 -7.32 -49.51 50.25
C GLY A 706 -8.42 -49.32 49.20
N LYS A 707 -9.12 -50.42 48.86
CA LYS A 707 -10.15 -50.47 47.81
C LYS A 707 -11.50 -49.89 48.26
N VAL A 708 -11.87 -48.74 47.69
CA VAL A 708 -13.19 -48.12 47.82
C VAL A 708 -14.08 -48.60 46.67
N GLY A 709 -15.36 -48.88 46.95
CA GLY A 709 -16.35 -49.25 45.94
C GLY A 709 -17.41 -48.16 45.76
N CYS A 710 -17.65 -47.71 44.53
CA CYS A 710 -18.71 -46.76 44.23
C CYS A 710 -20.08 -47.44 44.34
N PRO A 711 -21.03 -46.92 45.15
CA PRO A 711 -22.34 -47.55 45.36
C PRO A 711 -23.32 -47.40 44.19
N GLU A 712 -22.97 -46.61 43.15
CA GLU A 712 -23.88 -46.28 42.04
C GLU A 712 -23.47 -46.93 40.70
N CYS A 713 -22.20 -47.34 40.56
CA CYS A 713 -21.68 -48.05 39.38
C CYS A 713 -20.85 -49.31 39.72
N GLU A 714 -20.92 -49.76 40.99
CA GLU A 714 -20.23 -50.92 41.60
C GLU A 714 -18.69 -51.01 41.42
N THR A 715 -18.10 -50.01 40.77
CA THR A 715 -16.69 -49.96 40.37
C THR A 715 -15.80 -49.79 41.61
N LYS A 716 -14.75 -50.63 41.73
CA LYS A 716 -13.82 -50.63 42.87
C LYS A 716 -12.45 -50.16 42.44
N PHE A 717 -11.90 -49.18 43.17
CA PHE A 717 -10.61 -48.57 42.91
C PHE A 717 -9.84 -48.33 44.22
N ASP A 718 -8.52 -48.26 44.14
CA ASP A 718 -7.64 -48.06 45.29
C ASP A 718 -7.42 -46.56 45.55
N VAL A 719 -7.26 -46.19 46.82
CA VAL A 719 -6.85 -44.85 47.27
C VAL A 719 -5.64 -45.00 48.19
N VAL A 720 -4.67 -44.12 48.05
CA VAL A 720 -3.42 -44.04 48.84
C VAL A 720 -3.31 -42.61 49.38
N ALA A 721 -2.80 -42.45 50.60
CA ALA A 721 -2.61 -41.14 51.23
C ALA A 721 -1.25 -40.52 50.83
N GLU A 722 -1.20 -39.20 50.75
CA GLU A 722 0.03 -38.43 50.51
C GLU A 722 0.79 -38.21 51.83
N GLU A 723 2.13 -38.20 51.76
CA GLU A 723 3.02 -37.83 52.87
C GLU A 723 3.63 -36.44 52.60
N GLU A 724 3.73 -35.60 53.63
CA GLU A 724 4.31 -34.25 53.53
C GLU A 724 5.84 -34.32 53.33
N ALA A 725 6.39 -33.42 52.49
CA ALA A 725 7.82 -33.31 52.24
C ALA A 725 8.40 -32.02 52.86
N GLU A 726 9.59 -32.12 53.46
CA GLU A 726 10.30 -31.00 54.08
C GLU A 726 10.99 -30.08 53.03
N PRO A 727 11.22 -28.79 53.33
CA PRO A 727 11.86 -27.86 52.40
C PRO A 727 13.39 -27.92 52.42
N GLU A 728 14.02 -27.82 51.24
CA GLU A 728 15.47 -27.60 51.07
C GLU A 728 15.75 -26.31 50.23
N PRO A 729 16.99 -25.77 50.22
CA PRO A 729 17.21 -24.31 50.19
C PRO A 729 17.51 -23.69 48.81
N ASP A 730 17.65 -22.35 48.82
CA ASP A 730 17.97 -21.48 47.68
C ASP A 730 19.14 -21.97 46.81
N LEU A 731 18.96 -21.88 45.48
CA LEU A 731 20.02 -21.95 44.48
C LEU A 731 19.81 -20.88 43.39
N GLU A 732 20.92 -20.42 42.81
CA GLU A 732 20.98 -19.34 41.82
C GLU A 732 20.40 -19.76 40.44
N PRO A 733 19.94 -18.81 39.60
CA PRO A 733 19.21 -19.13 38.37
C PRO A 733 20.09 -19.76 37.28
N ASP A 734 19.71 -20.95 36.82
CA ASP A 734 20.34 -21.66 35.69
C ASP A 734 19.66 -21.32 34.33
N GLN A 735 20.28 -21.76 33.24
CA GLN A 735 19.97 -21.38 31.86
C GLN A 735 18.64 -21.95 31.32
N PRO A 736 18.02 -21.32 30.30
CA PRO A 736 16.75 -21.77 29.73
C PRO A 736 16.83 -23.20 29.18
N GLN A 737 16.15 -24.12 29.86
CA GLN A 737 16.13 -25.55 29.55
C GLN A 737 15.25 -25.83 28.32
N GLU A 738 15.78 -26.52 27.30
CA GLU A 738 15.01 -26.87 26.10
C GLU A 738 13.89 -27.87 26.43
N LEU A 739 12.64 -27.42 26.41
CA LEU A 739 11.48 -28.27 26.59
C LEU A 739 11.23 -29.13 25.33
N TRP A 740 11.14 -30.43 25.52
CA TRP A 740 10.81 -31.42 24.48
C TRP A 740 9.89 -32.51 25.02
N SER A 741 9.28 -33.28 24.12
CA SER A 741 8.45 -34.45 24.44
C SER A 741 8.41 -35.42 23.26
N ALA A 742 8.36 -36.72 23.52
CA ALA A 742 8.39 -37.78 22.52
C ALA A 742 7.20 -38.74 22.65
N SER A 743 6.98 -39.53 21.61
CA SER A 743 6.03 -40.66 21.57
C SER A 743 6.22 -41.46 20.29
N ASP A 744 6.07 -42.79 20.40
CA ASP A 744 5.96 -43.78 19.32
C ASP A 744 4.78 -43.60 18.34
N ASN A 745 3.84 -42.71 18.63
CA ASN A 745 2.62 -42.52 17.83
C ASN A 745 2.20 -41.05 17.76
N ASP A 746 1.13 -40.75 17.01
CA ASP A 746 0.57 -39.40 16.79
C ASP A 746 0.22 -38.60 18.06
N ILE A 747 0.12 -39.22 19.25
CA ILE A 747 -0.37 -38.60 20.48
C ILE A 747 0.73 -38.52 21.55
N LEU A 748 1.29 -37.33 21.75
CA LEU A 748 2.29 -37.04 22.80
C LEU A 748 1.70 -36.22 23.95
N ALA A 749 2.40 -36.16 25.10
CA ALA A 749 2.02 -35.33 26.24
C ALA A 749 2.79 -33.99 26.23
N CYS A 750 2.15 -32.87 26.56
CA CYS A 750 2.86 -31.61 26.80
C CYS A 750 3.78 -31.72 28.03
N PRO A 751 5.06 -31.31 27.96
CA PRO A 751 5.99 -31.45 29.10
C PRO A 751 5.63 -30.57 30.30
N GLN A 752 4.89 -29.46 30.12
CA GLN A 752 4.50 -28.55 31.20
C GLN A 752 3.16 -28.91 31.87
N CYS A 753 2.16 -29.40 31.13
CA CYS A 753 0.82 -29.68 31.69
C CYS A 753 0.32 -31.12 31.49
N THR A 754 1.13 -32.03 30.94
CA THR A 754 0.83 -33.44 30.61
C THR A 754 -0.33 -33.68 29.63
N ARG A 755 -1.07 -32.64 29.21
CA ARG A 755 -2.22 -32.76 28.31
C ARG A 755 -1.80 -33.41 26.99
N LYS A 756 -2.59 -34.39 26.54
CA LYS A 756 -2.36 -35.15 25.31
C LYS A 756 -2.67 -34.30 24.07
N LEU A 757 -1.75 -34.29 23.11
CA LEU A 757 -1.76 -33.46 21.91
C LEU A 757 -1.53 -34.34 20.68
N LYS A 758 -2.31 -34.12 19.62
CA LYS A 758 -2.12 -34.82 18.36
C LYS A 758 -1.12 -34.06 17.47
N VAL A 759 0.09 -34.59 17.33
CA VAL A 759 1.16 -34.06 16.48
C VAL A 759 1.59 -35.19 15.53
N PRO A 760 1.34 -35.10 14.21
CA PRO A 760 1.62 -36.19 13.26
C PRO A 760 3.05 -36.71 13.39
N PHE A 761 3.21 -38.03 13.57
CA PHE A 761 4.51 -38.66 13.81
C PHE A 761 5.50 -38.39 12.66
N ASP A 762 5.03 -38.56 11.41
CA ASP A 762 5.80 -38.33 10.17
C ASP A 762 6.32 -36.89 9.97
N LYS A 763 5.93 -35.95 10.83
CA LYS A 763 6.34 -34.53 10.76
C LYS A 763 7.31 -34.12 11.86
N ARG A 764 7.82 -35.06 12.67
CA ARG A 764 8.76 -34.78 13.75
C ARG A 764 10.23 -34.90 13.28
N PRO A 765 11.18 -34.13 13.83
CA PRO A 765 11.02 -33.12 14.89
C PRO A 765 10.22 -31.88 14.44
N ALA A 766 9.33 -31.40 15.32
CA ALA A 766 8.53 -30.20 15.08
C ALA A 766 8.30 -29.40 16.36
N LYS A 767 8.24 -28.07 16.28
CA LYS A 767 7.81 -27.24 17.40
C LYS A 767 6.28 -27.32 17.56
N ALA A 768 5.82 -27.77 18.72
CA ALA A 768 4.41 -27.87 19.08
C ALA A 768 4.08 -26.84 20.17
N ARG A 769 2.97 -26.11 20.01
CA ARG A 769 2.40 -25.24 21.05
C ARG A 769 1.24 -25.97 21.72
N CYS A 770 1.21 -26.02 23.05
CA CYS A 770 0.10 -26.61 23.79
C CYS A 770 -1.09 -25.64 23.86
N PRO A 771 -2.30 -25.96 23.33
CA PRO A 771 -3.47 -25.10 23.43
C PRO A 771 -4.13 -25.09 24.83
N ALA A 772 -3.45 -25.59 25.88
CA ALA A 772 -3.96 -25.64 27.25
C ALA A 772 -3.07 -24.93 28.29
N CYS A 773 -1.80 -24.68 27.96
CA CYS A 773 -0.85 -23.94 28.81
C CYS A 773 0.18 -23.13 27.99
N GLU A 774 -0.08 -22.99 26.69
CA GLU A 774 0.65 -22.22 25.68
C GLU A 774 2.14 -22.53 25.45
N THR A 775 2.73 -23.43 26.24
CA THR A 775 4.11 -23.91 26.11
C THR A 775 4.45 -24.30 24.68
N ILE A 776 5.54 -23.74 24.15
CA ILE A 776 6.19 -24.19 22.92
C ILE A 776 7.32 -25.16 23.31
N PHE A 777 7.30 -26.36 22.75
CA PHE A 777 8.28 -27.41 23.01
C PHE A 777 8.55 -28.23 21.74
N GLU A 778 9.65 -28.96 21.69
CA GLU A 778 9.96 -29.83 20.55
C GLU A 778 9.28 -31.20 20.67
N ALA A 779 8.41 -31.53 19.70
CA ALA A 779 7.83 -32.84 19.52
C ALA A 779 8.82 -33.75 18.76
N ARG A 780 9.37 -34.75 19.44
CA ARG A 780 10.34 -35.73 18.91
C ARG A 780 9.66 -37.10 18.65
N THR A 781 10.36 -37.97 17.93
CA THR A 781 10.06 -39.42 17.89
C THR A 781 10.80 -40.09 19.05
N ASP A 782 10.18 -41.10 19.67
CA ASP A 782 10.91 -42.09 20.51
C ASP A 782 11.61 -43.15 19.61
#